data_AF-A0A958JD36-F1
#
_entry.id   AF-A0A958JD36-F1
#
_cell.length_a   1.000
_cell.length_b   1.000
_cell.length_c   1.000
_cell.angle_alpha   90.00
_cell.angle_beta   90.00
_cell.angle_gamma   90.00
#
_symmetry.space_group_name_H-M   'P 1'
#
loop_
_entity.id
_entity.type
_entity.pdbx_description
1 polymer ?
#
loop_
_entity_poly.entity_id
_entity_poly.type
_entity_poly.pdbx_seq_one_letter_code
_entity_poly.pdbx_strand_id
1 'polypeptide(L)'
;MKILALDGQLVGALISHEPALAHLSELDRLHALVLVNGVSFVVRNVPIPRLNYHLGVEYFRRAEKLKKLAGSAHFRIEEGRICYARRFFPSRCTLTENIPFIDSLLPDLEQTLQSFTERGVFHGAIDPSNIFRVNERWVCVDYGFTFLLQHQPIAGESYEDYLRLGTEADLRALSTLSEMVRQARTSKRPSQALERGGSGNFLYRFVLVGLCLLFGVLYKTNSVREFVRSFIPVLNSTQGEALTPEQLRAFWASEKLENLKRVAYTAVLEKNELAKNIILEGVLDGRGIDHVFADVIITGHKLPWRKLLTEDDANILFGFSLLSLLPDDFRSLPKIQDASITVLFALASGLPEGNSREAAVVELLRRSSELPSPFRESLLLLGQSGMRASGIVHAVCNILMGRFSEEFLRMLFSDGLTSKEGRTALLAIVPSLSEEEAEGVYAFLESDPHWGSKDPLAWFRRSSLVNWKTASALLKLQILTEDATLLSQQATRTLDQEADLLTYPSSDVRNIIVSDLQNSVFRDSSYGSLLSVLTSEQSLSREQVITLVAALSTQGESHYGFIQQWFATSPSPTSVLHLLLARAQEFSRDQRDVRENAELDSFSLSATRYLKKNTEWKATTDELNKMANHPEPLARALAYSRLDASGAAEHQILQDRLHVESDETLKELLRSRLSSKELAESKN
;
A
#
# COMPACT_ATOMS: atom_id res chain seq x y z
N MET A 1 2.27 24.82 12.70
CA MET A 1 0.94 25.46 12.71
C MET A 1 1.12 26.97 12.58
N LYS A 2 0.91 27.53 11.38
CA LYS A 2 0.93 28.98 11.14
C LYS A 2 -0.46 29.57 11.41
N ILE A 3 -0.49 30.79 11.96
CA ILE A 3 -1.71 31.54 12.25
C ILE A 3 -1.87 32.63 11.17
N LEU A 4 -2.99 32.62 10.45
CA LEU A 4 -3.33 33.65 9.47
C LEU A 4 -4.47 34.51 10.02
N ALA A 5 -4.27 35.82 10.17
CA ALA A 5 -5.29 36.77 10.60
C ALA A 5 -5.89 37.48 9.38
N LEU A 6 -7.21 37.40 9.22
CA LEU A 6 -7.90 37.86 8.02
C LEU A 6 -9.20 38.59 8.34
N ASP A 7 -9.57 39.52 7.46
CA ASP A 7 -10.78 40.31 7.58
C ASP A 7 -12.03 39.55 7.08
N GLY A 8 -13.20 39.85 7.64
CA GLY A 8 -14.40 39.00 7.66
C GLY A 8 -14.99 38.55 6.31
N GLN A 9 -14.60 39.16 5.19
CA GLN A 9 -15.09 38.82 3.85
C GLN A 9 -14.26 37.73 3.13
N LEU A 10 -13.11 37.32 3.69
CA LEU A 10 -12.11 36.50 2.98
C LEU A 10 -12.19 34.98 3.16
N VAL A 11 -13.09 34.43 4.00
CA VAL A 11 -13.16 32.96 4.21
C VAL A 11 -13.68 32.22 2.98
N GLY A 12 -14.68 32.79 2.31
CA GLY A 12 -15.16 32.27 1.03
C GLY A 12 -14.08 32.40 -0.05
N ALA A 13 -13.32 33.50 -0.04
CA ALA A 13 -12.24 33.78 -0.99
C ALA A 13 -11.02 32.87 -0.79
N LEU A 14 -10.68 32.46 0.44
CA LEU A 14 -9.54 31.57 0.69
C LEU A 14 -9.75 30.14 0.21
N ILE A 15 -11.02 29.70 0.18
CA ILE A 15 -11.42 28.40 -0.39
C ILE A 15 -11.52 28.49 -1.93
N SER A 16 -11.54 29.69 -2.51
CA SER A 16 -11.71 29.94 -3.95
C SER A 16 -10.51 30.57 -4.69
N HIS A 17 -9.49 31.08 -3.99
CA HIS A 17 -8.30 31.69 -4.60
C HIS A 17 -6.97 31.04 -4.16
N GLU A 18 -6.33 30.37 -5.12
CA GLU A 18 -5.01 29.70 -5.07
C GLU A 18 -3.80 30.51 -4.55
N PRO A 19 -3.64 31.82 -4.83
CA PRO A 19 -2.37 32.50 -4.59
C PRO A 19 -1.98 32.61 -3.11
N ALA A 20 -2.95 32.64 -2.19
CA ALA A 20 -2.68 32.83 -0.77
C ALA A 20 -2.12 31.58 -0.06
N LEU A 21 -2.37 30.38 -0.60
CA LEU A 21 -1.94 29.10 -0.02
C LEU A 21 -0.72 28.50 -0.73
N ALA A 22 -0.35 29.03 -1.89
CA ALA A 22 0.77 28.56 -2.71
C ALA A 22 2.12 28.56 -1.95
N HIS A 23 2.31 29.50 -1.02
CA HIS A 23 3.56 29.70 -0.28
C HIS A 23 3.71 28.82 0.98
N LEU A 24 2.75 27.94 1.28
CA LEU A 24 2.79 27.03 2.42
C LEU A 24 3.27 25.63 1.99
N SER A 25 4.08 24.99 2.83
CA SER A 25 4.53 23.61 2.64
C SER A 25 3.33 22.64 2.64
N GLU A 26 3.45 21.47 1.99
CA GLU A 26 2.36 20.50 1.89
C GLU A 26 1.82 20.04 3.27
N LEU A 27 2.72 19.95 4.26
CA LEU A 27 2.40 19.64 5.66
C LEU A 27 1.67 20.80 6.37
N ASP A 28 2.00 22.05 6.03
CA ASP A 28 1.28 23.24 6.54
C ASP A 28 -0.10 23.41 5.88
N ARG A 29 -0.31 22.88 4.67
CA ARG A 29 -1.61 22.88 3.99
C ARG A 29 -2.61 21.88 4.60
N LEU A 30 -2.12 20.83 5.27
CA LEU A 30 -2.97 19.83 5.94
C LEU A 30 -3.66 20.38 7.20
N HIS A 31 -3.04 21.36 7.88
CA HIS A 31 -3.55 21.93 9.13
C HIS A 31 -3.22 23.43 9.26
N ALA A 32 -4.12 24.30 8.78
CA ALA A 32 -4.00 25.74 8.94
C ALA A 32 -4.98 26.28 10.01
N LEU A 33 -4.51 27.22 10.85
CA LEU A 33 -5.37 28.00 11.75
C LEU A 33 -5.65 29.37 11.14
N VAL A 34 -6.93 29.67 10.94
CA VAL A 34 -7.37 30.91 10.30
C VAL A 34 -8.21 31.71 11.29
N LEU A 35 -7.80 32.94 11.61
CA LEU A 35 -8.52 33.89 12.45
C LEU A 35 -9.36 34.81 11.57
N VAL A 36 -10.67 34.83 11.83
CA VAL A 36 -11.64 35.62 11.07
C VAL A 36 -12.52 36.37 12.06
N ASN A 37 -12.49 37.69 12.05
CA ASN A 37 -13.27 38.53 12.99
C ASN A 37 -13.12 38.09 14.47
N GLY A 38 -11.91 37.70 14.88
CA GLY A 38 -11.62 37.22 16.23
C GLY A 38 -12.07 35.79 16.54
N VAL A 39 -12.58 35.04 15.56
CA VAL A 39 -12.93 33.61 15.69
C VAL A 39 -11.92 32.76 14.93
N SER A 40 -11.29 31.82 15.63
CA SER A 40 -10.33 30.89 15.04
C SER A 40 -11.05 29.74 14.31
N PHE A 41 -10.51 29.27 13.19
CA PHE A 41 -10.98 28.13 12.40
C PHE A 41 -9.81 27.18 12.10
N VAL A 42 -10.09 25.88 12.00
CA VAL A 42 -9.17 24.86 11.48
C VAL A 42 -9.62 24.44 10.10
N VAL A 43 -8.73 24.52 9.13
CA VAL A 43 -8.94 23.98 7.78
C VAL A 43 -8.26 22.62 7.68
N ARG A 44 -8.99 21.60 7.18
CA ARG A 44 -8.47 20.26 6.92
C ARG A 44 -8.68 19.90 5.45
N ASN A 45 -7.70 19.22 4.88
CA ASN A 45 -7.73 18.69 3.51
C ASN A 45 -7.60 17.16 3.59
N VAL A 46 -8.62 16.41 3.14
CA VAL A 46 -8.69 14.95 3.28
C VAL A 46 -8.86 14.28 1.91
N PRO A 47 -8.03 13.28 1.54
CA PRO A 47 -8.20 12.53 0.30
C PRO A 47 -9.46 11.64 0.31
N ILE A 48 -10.15 11.57 -0.83
CA ILE A 48 -11.31 10.71 -1.09
C ILE A 48 -10.81 9.42 -1.76
N PRO A 49 -11.07 8.23 -1.20
CA PRO A 49 -10.80 6.96 -1.88
C PRO A 49 -11.60 6.86 -3.20
N ARG A 50 -10.96 6.42 -4.30
CA ARG A 50 -11.53 6.38 -5.68
C ARG A 50 -12.91 5.70 -5.80
N LEU A 51 -13.20 4.69 -4.97
CA LEU A 51 -14.48 3.96 -4.96
C LEU A 51 -15.67 4.78 -4.41
N ASN A 52 -15.43 5.89 -3.70
CA ASN A 52 -16.47 6.67 -3.01
C ASN A 52 -16.77 8.02 -3.67
N TYR A 53 -16.16 8.33 -4.82
CA TYR A 53 -16.23 9.66 -5.43
C TYR A 53 -17.65 10.07 -5.83
N HIS A 54 -18.40 9.19 -6.52
CA HIS A 54 -19.75 9.50 -7.00
C HIS A 54 -20.79 9.60 -5.87
N LEU A 55 -20.74 8.68 -4.89
CA LEU A 55 -21.61 8.69 -3.70
C LEU A 55 -21.34 9.89 -2.80
N GLY A 56 -20.06 10.25 -2.61
CA GLY A 56 -19.66 11.46 -1.89
C GLY A 56 -20.22 12.71 -2.56
N VAL A 57 -20.05 12.86 -3.87
CA VAL A 57 -20.53 14.03 -4.63
C VAL A 57 -22.06 14.19 -4.56
N GLU A 58 -22.83 13.10 -4.65
CA GLU A 58 -24.30 13.18 -4.58
C GLU A 58 -24.81 13.50 -3.17
N TYR A 59 -24.24 12.89 -2.13
CA TYR A 59 -24.55 13.24 -0.74
C TYR A 59 -24.19 14.70 -0.42
N PHE A 60 -23.04 15.19 -0.89
CA PHE A 60 -22.63 16.56 -0.66
C PHE A 60 -23.46 17.59 -1.43
N ARG A 61 -23.97 17.28 -2.63
CA ARG A 61 -24.98 18.13 -3.31
C ARG A 61 -26.29 18.22 -2.51
N ARG A 62 -26.70 17.14 -1.83
CA ARG A 62 -27.88 17.16 -0.93
C ARG A 62 -27.57 17.88 0.39
N ALA A 63 -26.38 17.71 0.95
CA ALA A 63 -25.90 18.47 2.11
C ALA A 63 -25.75 19.97 1.82
N GLU A 64 -25.41 20.36 0.59
CA GLU A 64 -25.38 21.75 0.13
C GLU A 64 -26.78 22.37 0.07
N LYS A 65 -27.82 21.58 -0.26
CA LYS A 65 -29.22 21.99 -0.08
C LYS A 65 -29.60 22.16 1.41
N LEU A 66 -29.07 21.31 2.30
CA LEU A 66 -29.27 21.41 3.76
C LEU A 66 -28.43 22.52 4.42
N LYS A 67 -27.37 23.00 3.75
CA LYS A 67 -26.49 24.12 4.17
C LYS A 67 -27.24 25.44 4.33
N LYS A 68 -28.38 25.59 3.63
CA LYS A 68 -29.32 26.71 3.85
C LYS A 68 -30.02 26.68 5.22
N LEU A 69 -29.99 25.55 5.93
CA LEU A 69 -30.65 25.35 7.23
C LEU A 69 -29.68 25.29 8.44
N ALA A 70 -28.40 24.98 8.23
CA ALA A 70 -27.40 24.77 9.30
C ALA A 70 -26.15 25.66 9.11
N GLY A 71 -26.23 26.92 9.54
CA GLY A 71 -25.27 27.97 9.19
C GLY A 71 -23.90 27.94 9.89
N SER A 72 -23.03 26.93 9.67
CA SER A 72 -21.63 27.04 10.16
C SER A 72 -20.53 26.16 9.53
N ALA A 73 -20.78 25.40 8.45
CA ALA A 73 -19.72 24.61 7.80
C ALA A 73 -19.49 25.00 6.33
N HIS A 74 -18.24 25.34 5.97
CA HIS A 74 -17.82 25.56 4.58
C HIS A 74 -16.93 24.39 4.13
N PHE A 75 -17.24 23.80 2.97
CA PHE A 75 -16.45 22.73 2.37
C PHE A 75 -16.40 22.88 0.83
N ARG A 76 -15.37 22.31 0.21
CA ARG A 76 -15.15 22.22 -1.25
C ARG A 76 -14.55 20.84 -1.60
N ILE A 77 -14.91 20.30 -2.75
CA ILE A 77 -14.31 19.08 -3.32
C ILE A 77 -13.45 19.48 -4.52
N GLU A 78 -12.17 19.11 -4.51
CA GLU A 78 -11.24 19.32 -5.62
C GLU A 78 -10.36 18.09 -5.81
N GLU A 79 -10.22 17.61 -7.05
CA GLU A 79 -9.21 16.61 -7.44
C GLU A 79 -9.15 15.36 -6.52
N GLY A 80 -10.31 14.84 -6.13
CA GLY A 80 -10.38 13.68 -5.25
C GLY A 80 -10.01 13.99 -3.79
N ARG A 81 -10.12 15.23 -3.34
CA ARG A 81 -9.92 15.67 -1.96
C ARG A 81 -11.10 16.53 -1.47
N ILE A 82 -11.38 16.50 -0.16
CA ILE A 82 -12.36 17.35 0.51
C ILE A 82 -11.64 18.33 1.42
N CYS A 83 -11.80 19.62 1.16
CA CYS A 83 -11.37 20.70 2.04
C CYS A 83 -12.57 21.16 2.86
N TYR A 84 -12.44 21.21 4.20
CA TYR A 84 -13.46 21.80 5.06
C TYR A 84 -12.86 22.66 6.17
N ALA A 85 -13.60 23.71 6.56
CA ALA A 85 -13.25 24.62 7.63
C ALA A 85 -14.23 24.47 8.80
N ARG A 86 -13.70 24.31 10.02
CA ARG A 86 -14.49 24.24 11.26
C ARG A 86 -14.01 25.25 12.30
N ARG A 87 -14.90 25.67 13.20
CA ARG A 87 -14.53 26.57 14.30
C ARG A 87 -13.51 25.90 15.23
N PHE A 88 -12.46 26.63 15.58
CA PHE A 88 -11.42 26.18 16.50
C PHE A 88 -11.82 26.55 17.94
N PHE A 89 -11.80 25.56 18.81
CA PHE A 89 -12.00 25.73 20.25
C PHE A 89 -10.63 25.63 20.96
N PRO A 90 -10.17 26.68 21.66
CA PRO A 90 -8.83 26.75 22.24
C PRO A 90 -8.65 25.92 23.53
N SER A 91 -9.72 25.64 24.27
CA SER A 91 -9.72 24.75 25.43
C SER A 91 -10.16 23.34 24.99
N ARG A 92 -9.20 22.44 24.72
CA ARG A 92 -9.51 21.05 24.36
C ARG A 92 -9.16 20.14 25.51
N CYS A 93 -10.19 19.53 26.10
CA CYS A 93 -10.05 18.21 26.71
C CYS A 93 -11.03 17.31 25.96
N THR A 94 -10.51 16.23 25.39
CA THR A 94 -11.34 15.19 24.78
C THR A 94 -12.04 14.39 25.87
N LEU A 95 -13.15 13.72 25.53
CA LEU A 95 -13.84 12.85 26.49
C LEU A 95 -12.91 11.73 27.03
N THR A 96 -11.99 11.26 26.18
CA THR A 96 -10.95 10.28 26.54
C THR A 96 -9.97 10.78 27.61
N GLU A 97 -9.77 12.08 27.72
CA GLU A 97 -8.87 12.72 28.70
C GLU A 97 -9.61 13.16 29.97
N ASN A 98 -10.95 13.05 30.03
CA ASN A 98 -11.77 13.62 31.10
C ASN A 98 -12.99 12.77 31.47
N ILE A 99 -12.75 11.46 31.68
CA ILE A 99 -13.72 10.43 32.05
C ILE A 99 -14.61 10.75 33.28
N PRO A 100 -14.19 11.50 34.33
CA PRO A 100 -15.01 11.74 35.52
C PRO A 100 -16.29 12.57 35.33
N PHE A 101 -16.54 13.11 34.13
CA PHE A 101 -17.61 14.10 33.87
C PHE A 101 -18.75 13.61 32.96
N ILE A 102 -18.87 12.29 32.74
CA ILE A 102 -19.90 11.68 31.87
C ILE A 102 -21.33 12.10 32.25
N ASP A 103 -21.60 12.33 33.54
CA ASP A 103 -22.93 12.75 34.00
C ASP A 103 -23.34 14.15 33.51
N SER A 104 -22.37 15.03 33.25
CA SER A 104 -22.61 16.36 32.67
C SER A 104 -22.74 16.35 31.14
N LEU A 105 -22.29 15.27 30.49
CA LEU A 105 -22.30 15.09 29.03
C LEU A 105 -23.67 14.65 28.51
N LEU A 106 -24.38 13.82 29.27
CA LEU A 106 -25.63 13.19 28.83
C LEU A 106 -26.70 14.19 28.34
N PRO A 107 -27.04 15.27 29.08
CA PRO A 107 -28.06 16.21 28.63
C PRO A 107 -27.68 16.96 27.34
N ASP A 108 -26.41 17.35 27.21
CA ASP A 108 -25.90 18.06 26.02
C ASP A 108 -25.87 17.13 24.79
N LEU A 109 -25.51 15.85 24.99
CA LEU A 109 -25.49 14.85 23.94
C LEU A 109 -26.90 14.47 23.49
N GLU A 110 -27.83 14.27 24.43
CA GLU A 110 -29.25 14.01 24.13
C GLU A 110 -29.87 15.17 23.34
N GLN A 111 -29.64 16.42 23.78
CA GLN A 111 -30.13 17.60 23.06
C GLN A 111 -29.53 17.71 21.65
N THR A 112 -28.24 17.41 21.49
CA THR A 112 -27.56 17.46 20.20
C THR A 112 -28.09 16.39 19.24
N LEU A 113 -28.26 15.15 19.73
CA LEU A 113 -28.80 14.05 18.95
C LEU A 113 -30.26 14.27 18.59
N GLN A 114 -31.07 14.79 19.51
CA GLN A 114 -32.45 15.16 19.24
C GLN A 114 -32.53 16.23 18.14
N SER A 115 -31.69 17.27 18.21
CA SER A 115 -31.61 18.29 17.16
C SER A 115 -31.17 17.72 15.80
N PHE A 116 -30.38 16.65 15.75
CA PHE A 116 -30.00 16.03 14.49
C PHE A 116 -31.11 15.16 13.91
N THR A 117 -31.79 14.39 14.77
CA THR A 117 -32.97 13.59 14.40
C THR A 117 -34.08 14.48 13.86
N GLU A 118 -34.39 15.59 14.54
CA GLU A 118 -35.38 16.59 14.09
C GLU A 118 -35.02 17.24 12.75
N ARG A 119 -33.73 17.27 12.39
CA ARG A 119 -33.22 17.85 11.13
C ARG A 119 -32.95 16.79 10.05
N GLY A 120 -33.21 15.52 10.32
CA GLY A 120 -32.91 14.42 9.39
C GLY A 120 -31.41 14.27 9.07
N VAL A 121 -30.53 14.65 9.99
CA VAL A 121 -29.07 14.58 9.82
C VAL A 121 -28.53 13.34 10.52
N PHE A 122 -27.84 12.46 9.79
CA PHE A 122 -27.23 11.25 10.35
C PHE A 122 -25.94 11.59 11.12
N HIS A 123 -25.78 11.05 12.33
CA HIS A 123 -24.67 11.44 13.21
C HIS A 123 -23.42 10.56 13.04
N GLY A 124 -23.50 9.37 12.42
CA GLY A 124 -22.36 8.45 12.36
C GLY A 124 -21.98 7.90 13.74
N ALA A 125 -20.99 7.01 13.79
CA ALA A 125 -20.45 6.52 15.06
C ALA A 125 -19.90 7.70 15.87
N ILE A 126 -20.42 7.87 17.09
CA ILE A 126 -19.96 8.90 18.03
C ILE A 126 -18.60 8.46 18.57
N ASP A 127 -17.53 9.04 18.03
CA ASP A 127 -16.17 8.80 18.50
C ASP A 127 -15.87 9.71 19.71
N PRO A 128 -15.56 9.15 20.90
CA PRO A 128 -15.22 9.92 22.09
C PRO A 128 -14.06 10.92 21.90
N SER A 129 -13.15 10.64 20.97
CA SER A 129 -12.02 11.54 20.64
C SER A 129 -12.46 12.83 19.93
N ASN A 130 -13.70 12.86 19.44
CA ASN A 130 -14.31 13.98 18.73
C ASN A 130 -15.33 14.76 19.58
N ILE A 131 -15.49 14.41 20.87
CA ILE A 131 -16.32 15.17 21.82
C ILE A 131 -15.42 16.04 22.68
N PHE A 132 -15.66 17.36 22.65
CA PHE A 132 -14.87 18.36 23.37
C PHE A 132 -15.73 19.10 24.37
N ARG A 133 -15.14 19.47 25.51
CA ARG A 133 -15.78 20.40 26.46
C ARG A 133 -15.40 21.84 26.12
N VAL A 134 -16.38 22.68 25.83
CA VAL A 134 -16.23 24.09 25.50
C VAL A 134 -17.14 24.91 26.41
N ASN A 135 -16.56 25.75 27.27
CA ASN A 135 -17.31 26.61 28.20
C ASN A 135 -18.39 25.86 29.00
N GLU A 136 -18.01 24.77 29.67
CA GLU A 136 -18.90 23.90 30.46
C GLU A 136 -19.94 23.10 29.67
N ARG A 137 -19.94 23.18 28.33
CA ARG A 137 -20.82 22.37 27.48
C ARG A 137 -20.05 21.37 26.66
N TRP A 138 -20.64 20.23 26.42
CA TRP A 138 -20.06 19.23 25.53
C TRP A 138 -20.51 19.47 24.09
N VAL A 139 -19.52 19.58 23.21
CA VAL A 139 -19.71 19.81 21.78
C VAL A 139 -19.00 18.68 21.07
N CYS A 140 -19.76 17.90 20.33
CA CYS A 140 -19.17 16.93 19.42
C CYS A 140 -18.95 17.58 18.05
N VAL A 141 -17.77 17.34 17.49
CA VAL A 141 -17.28 17.94 16.25
C VAL A 141 -17.03 16.82 15.24
N ASP A 142 -17.15 17.12 13.95
CA ASP A 142 -16.97 16.17 12.84
C ASP A 142 -18.12 15.16 12.63
N TYR A 143 -19.36 15.55 12.94
CA TYR A 143 -20.54 14.78 12.55
C TYR A 143 -20.65 14.60 11.02
N GLY A 144 -20.90 13.37 10.58
CA GLY A 144 -21.14 12.99 9.19
C GLY A 144 -19.91 12.62 8.36
N PHE A 145 -18.71 13.09 8.73
CA PHE A 145 -17.50 12.84 7.93
C PHE A 145 -16.94 11.42 8.13
N THR A 146 -16.95 10.94 9.37
CA THR A 146 -16.47 9.59 9.73
C THR A 146 -17.36 8.50 9.09
N PHE A 147 -18.66 8.74 9.01
CA PHE A 147 -19.62 7.84 8.37
C PHE A 147 -19.34 7.66 6.87
N LEU A 148 -19.06 8.78 6.16
CA LEU A 148 -18.71 8.78 4.73
C LEU A 148 -17.43 7.99 4.41
N LEU A 149 -16.50 7.92 5.35
CA LEU A 149 -15.24 7.21 5.16
C LEU A 149 -15.35 5.71 5.48
N GLN A 150 -16.34 5.30 6.26
CA GLN A 150 -16.34 3.96 6.88
C GLN A 150 -17.41 2.99 6.35
N HIS A 151 -18.46 3.44 5.66
CA HIS A 151 -19.58 2.54 5.29
C HIS A 151 -19.91 2.56 3.79
N GLN A 152 -20.01 1.36 3.19
CA GLN A 152 -20.53 1.16 1.84
C GLN A 152 -22.03 0.81 1.90
N PRO A 153 -22.89 1.34 1.01
CA PRO A 153 -24.26 0.87 0.91
C PRO A 153 -24.27 -0.58 0.38
N ILE A 154 -25.08 -1.44 1.01
CA ILE A 154 -25.31 -2.81 0.56
C ILE A 154 -26.14 -2.75 -0.72
N ALA A 155 -25.72 -3.46 -1.76
CA ALA A 155 -26.40 -3.44 -3.06
C ALA A 155 -27.85 -3.95 -2.92
N GLY A 156 -28.83 -3.08 -3.20
CA GLY A 156 -30.25 -3.43 -3.27
C GLY A 156 -31.16 -2.79 -2.22
N GLU A 157 -30.63 -2.13 -1.19
CA GLU A 157 -31.46 -1.39 -0.22
C GLU A 157 -31.62 0.08 -0.63
N SER A 158 -32.82 0.63 -0.40
CA SER A 158 -33.04 2.06 -0.60
C SER A 158 -32.24 2.84 0.44
N TYR A 159 -31.70 4.00 0.05
CA TYR A 159 -30.94 4.86 0.95
C TYR A 159 -31.74 5.27 2.20
N GLU A 160 -33.07 5.35 2.10
CA GLU A 160 -33.97 5.67 3.21
C GLU A 160 -34.10 4.51 4.22
N ASP A 161 -34.15 3.26 3.74
CA ASP A 161 -34.17 2.08 4.61
C ASP A 161 -32.84 1.92 5.36
N TYR A 162 -31.73 2.18 4.67
CA TYR A 162 -30.38 2.17 5.24
C TYR A 162 -30.22 3.24 6.33
N LEU A 163 -30.75 4.46 6.11
CA LEU A 163 -30.75 5.55 7.10
C LEU A 163 -31.60 5.20 8.33
N ARG A 164 -32.73 4.53 8.14
CA ARG A 164 -33.62 4.12 9.23
C ARG A 164 -32.98 3.05 10.12
N LEU A 165 -32.27 2.08 9.53
CA LEU A 165 -31.57 1.01 10.24
C LEU A 165 -30.39 1.52 11.10
N GLY A 166 -29.59 2.46 10.58
CA GLY A 166 -28.48 3.07 11.34
C GLY A 166 -28.99 3.87 12.55
N THR A 167 -30.05 4.66 12.35
CA THR A 167 -30.61 5.51 13.41
C THR A 167 -31.23 4.66 14.54
N GLU A 168 -31.89 3.54 14.20
CA GLU A 168 -32.41 2.60 15.20
C GLU A 168 -31.31 1.85 15.96
N ALA A 169 -30.19 1.51 15.30
CA ALA A 169 -29.06 0.83 15.94
C ALA A 169 -28.34 1.73 16.96
N ASP A 170 -28.12 2.99 16.60
CA ASP A 170 -27.42 3.95 17.47
C ASP A 170 -28.29 4.41 18.65
N LEU A 171 -29.59 4.61 18.43
CA LEU A 171 -30.54 4.87 19.52
C LEU A 171 -30.65 3.69 20.49
N ARG A 172 -30.56 2.44 19.99
CA ARG A 172 -30.46 1.24 20.84
C ARG A 172 -29.12 1.17 21.60
N ALA A 173 -28.02 1.55 20.99
CA ALA A 173 -26.71 1.57 21.65
C ALA A 173 -26.68 2.60 22.80
N LEU A 174 -27.22 3.80 22.55
CA LEU A 174 -27.33 4.86 23.55
C LEU A 174 -28.36 4.54 24.64
N SER A 175 -29.50 3.92 24.31
CA SER A 175 -30.44 3.44 25.32
C SER A 175 -29.81 2.36 26.18
N THR A 176 -29.04 1.44 25.59
CA THR A 176 -28.31 0.39 26.32
C THR A 176 -27.24 0.98 27.24
N LEU A 177 -26.48 1.98 26.78
CA LEU A 177 -25.47 2.64 27.59
C LEU A 177 -26.09 3.45 28.74
N SER A 178 -27.20 4.15 28.48
CA SER A 178 -27.99 4.86 29.50
C SER A 178 -28.59 3.90 30.52
N GLU A 179 -29.11 2.74 30.08
CA GLU A 179 -29.62 1.67 30.95
C GLU A 179 -28.50 1.06 31.80
N MET A 180 -27.32 0.81 31.23
CA MET A 180 -26.14 0.29 31.97
C MET A 180 -25.66 1.29 33.04
N VAL A 181 -25.62 2.58 32.73
CA VAL A 181 -25.26 3.64 33.70
C VAL A 181 -26.35 3.80 34.77
N ARG A 182 -27.62 3.68 34.40
CA ARG A 182 -28.76 3.73 35.34
C ARG A 182 -28.78 2.51 36.26
N GLN A 183 -28.51 1.31 35.74
CA GLN A 183 -28.40 0.07 36.51
C GLN A 183 -27.21 0.08 37.45
N ALA A 184 -26.06 0.62 37.02
CA ALA A 184 -24.90 0.84 37.88
C ALA A 184 -25.22 1.78 39.06
N ARG A 185 -26.06 2.80 38.84
CA ARG A 185 -26.51 3.76 39.86
C ARG A 185 -27.59 3.22 40.82
N THR A 186 -28.52 2.39 40.35
CA THR A 186 -29.60 1.85 41.20
C THR A 186 -29.22 0.56 41.93
N SER A 187 -28.10 -0.08 41.57
CA SER A 187 -27.65 -1.27 42.29
C SER A 187 -27.05 -0.90 43.64
N LYS A 188 -27.76 -1.23 44.73
CA LYS A 188 -27.18 -1.24 46.09
C LYS A 188 -26.38 -2.51 46.40
N ARG A 189 -26.23 -3.44 45.44
CA ARG A 189 -25.43 -4.67 45.54
C ARG A 189 -24.93 -5.10 44.15
N PRO A 190 -23.60 -5.12 43.89
CA PRO A 190 -23.04 -5.37 42.57
C PRO A 190 -22.83 -6.88 42.31
N SER A 191 -23.91 -7.67 42.27
CA SER A 191 -23.75 -9.13 42.11
C SER A 191 -24.88 -9.89 41.41
N GLN A 192 -25.75 -9.26 40.60
CA GLN A 192 -26.84 -9.98 39.92
C GLN A 192 -27.05 -9.73 38.43
N ALA A 193 -26.12 -9.09 37.72
CA ALA A 193 -26.22 -8.93 36.25
C ALA A 193 -25.36 -9.92 35.44
N LEU A 194 -24.73 -10.92 36.07
CA LEU A 194 -23.70 -11.76 35.45
C LEU A 194 -24.01 -13.28 35.46
N GLU A 195 -25.29 -13.66 35.54
CA GLU A 195 -25.73 -15.07 35.60
C GLU A 195 -26.38 -15.62 34.32
N ARG A 196 -26.12 -15.05 33.13
CA ARG A 196 -26.46 -15.73 31.88
C ARG A 196 -25.25 -15.82 30.95
N GLY A 197 -24.42 -16.83 31.21
CA GLY A 197 -23.43 -17.30 30.24
C GLY A 197 -22.21 -17.98 30.86
N GLY A 198 -22.30 -19.29 31.09
CA GLY A 198 -21.18 -20.20 30.86
C GLY A 198 -20.03 -20.25 31.88
N SER A 199 -20.23 -21.07 32.92
CA SER A 199 -19.27 -21.98 33.56
C SER A 199 -17.82 -21.56 33.83
N GLY A 200 -17.50 -21.48 35.13
CA GLY A 200 -16.18 -21.92 35.62
C GLY A 200 -15.63 -21.13 36.80
N ASN A 201 -16.30 -21.12 37.97
CA ASN A 201 -15.64 -20.72 39.24
C ASN A 201 -16.39 -21.10 40.54
N PHE A 202 -17.18 -22.17 40.54
CA PHE A 202 -17.90 -22.60 41.75
C PHE A 202 -17.06 -23.54 42.65
N LEU A 203 -16.09 -24.27 42.09
CA LEU A 203 -15.25 -25.21 42.85
C LEU A 203 -14.15 -24.48 43.67
N TYR A 204 -13.64 -23.35 43.17
CA TYR A 204 -12.51 -22.65 43.77
C TYR A 204 -12.86 -21.96 45.10
N ARG A 205 -14.09 -21.47 45.25
CA ARG A 205 -14.52 -20.76 46.47
C ARG A 205 -14.84 -21.70 47.64
N PHE A 206 -15.28 -22.93 47.39
CA PHE A 206 -15.46 -23.95 48.43
C PHE A 206 -14.13 -24.55 48.90
N VAL A 207 -13.16 -24.72 47.98
CA VAL A 207 -11.79 -25.16 48.33
C VAL A 207 -11.06 -24.09 49.14
N LEU A 208 -11.24 -22.80 48.81
CA LEU A 208 -10.59 -21.70 49.53
C LEU A 208 -11.18 -21.51 50.95
N VAL A 209 -12.50 -21.59 51.12
CA VAL A 209 -13.13 -21.53 52.45
C VAL A 209 -12.81 -22.78 53.28
N GLY A 210 -12.75 -23.95 52.64
CA GLY A 210 -12.28 -25.19 53.28
C GLY A 210 -10.82 -25.11 53.73
N LEU A 211 -9.93 -24.55 52.91
CA LEU A 211 -8.52 -24.33 53.26
C LEU A 211 -8.34 -23.25 54.34
N CYS A 212 -9.13 -22.17 54.32
CA CYS A 212 -9.08 -21.13 55.36
C CYS A 212 -9.60 -21.65 56.72
N LEU A 213 -10.60 -22.54 56.72
CA LEU A 213 -11.05 -23.21 57.94
C LEU A 213 -10.06 -24.27 58.42
N LEU A 214 -9.40 -25.00 57.51
CA LEU A 214 -8.34 -25.94 57.86
C LEU A 214 -7.11 -25.22 58.45
N PHE A 215 -6.72 -24.07 57.88
CA PHE A 215 -5.63 -23.23 58.40
C PHE A 215 -5.98 -22.56 59.73
N GLY A 216 -7.24 -22.13 59.92
CA GLY A 216 -7.70 -21.56 61.19
C GLY A 216 -7.72 -22.57 62.35
N VAL A 217 -7.97 -23.85 62.06
CA VAL A 217 -7.93 -24.94 63.04
C VAL A 217 -6.49 -25.41 63.31
N LEU A 218 -5.62 -25.41 62.28
CA LEU A 218 -4.20 -25.77 62.43
C LEU A 218 -3.33 -24.69 63.08
N TYR A 219 -3.76 -23.42 63.07
CA TYR A 219 -3.03 -22.33 63.75
C TYR A 219 -3.11 -22.39 65.29
N LYS A 220 -4.00 -23.24 65.84
CA LYS A 220 -4.23 -23.36 67.29
C LYS A 220 -3.46 -24.51 67.96
N THR A 221 -2.73 -25.33 67.20
CA THR A 221 -1.90 -26.40 67.75
C THR A 221 -0.44 -25.95 67.84
N ASN A 222 0.16 -26.10 69.03
CA ASN A 222 1.52 -25.65 69.37
C ASN A 222 2.65 -26.30 68.53
N SER A 223 2.35 -27.21 67.59
CA SER A 223 3.34 -27.91 66.78
C SER A 223 3.87 -27.11 65.58
N VAL A 224 3.18 -26.04 65.13
CA VAL A 224 3.67 -25.20 64.01
C VAL A 224 4.74 -24.20 64.48
N ARG A 225 4.74 -23.80 65.77
CA ARG A 225 5.67 -22.80 66.30
C ARG A 225 7.09 -23.36 66.49
N GLU A 226 7.25 -24.67 66.68
CA GLU A 226 8.56 -25.33 66.65
C GLU A 226 9.05 -25.64 65.23
N PHE A 227 8.15 -25.97 64.29
CA PHE A 227 8.50 -26.17 62.88
C PHE A 227 8.94 -24.88 62.19
N VAL A 228 8.33 -23.73 62.52
CA VAL A 228 8.73 -22.42 61.99
C VAL A 228 10.07 -21.95 62.59
N ARG A 229 10.40 -22.30 63.83
CA ARG A 229 11.70 -21.94 64.44
C ARG A 229 12.87 -22.77 63.93
N SER A 230 12.65 -24.00 63.44
CA SER A 230 13.71 -24.83 62.86
C SER A 230 13.95 -24.57 61.36
N PHE A 231 13.02 -23.91 60.65
CA PHE A 231 13.17 -23.59 59.22
C PHE A 231 13.74 -22.19 58.92
N ILE A 232 13.72 -21.27 59.89
CA ILE A 232 14.23 -19.89 59.73
C ILE A 232 15.76 -19.80 59.49
N PRO A 233 16.64 -20.70 60.00
CA PRO A 233 18.07 -20.60 59.72
C PRO A 233 18.45 -20.93 58.26
N VAL A 234 17.55 -21.57 57.48
CA VAL A 234 17.82 -21.97 56.09
C VAL A 234 17.29 -20.93 55.08
N LEU A 235 16.33 -20.09 55.46
CA LEU A 235 15.83 -18.97 54.63
C LEU A 235 16.61 -17.67 54.81
N ASN A 236 17.42 -17.55 55.86
CA ASN A 236 18.15 -16.33 56.19
C ASN A 236 19.54 -16.20 55.53
N SER A 237 19.97 -17.13 54.68
CA SER A 237 21.23 -17.01 53.92
C SER A 237 21.06 -16.47 52.49
N THR A 238 19.82 -16.24 52.01
CA THR A 238 19.55 -15.71 50.65
C THR A 238 18.40 -14.70 50.58
N GLN A 239 17.94 -14.11 51.69
CA GLN A 239 17.17 -12.85 51.60
C GLN A 239 18.14 -11.69 51.37
N GLY A 240 18.61 -11.56 50.12
CA GLY A 240 19.15 -10.30 49.64
C GLY A 240 18.03 -9.26 49.67
N GLU A 241 18.31 -8.08 50.22
CA GLU A 241 17.43 -6.92 50.08
C GLU A 241 16.98 -6.79 48.62
N ALA A 242 15.68 -6.62 48.41
CA ALA A 242 15.13 -6.38 47.08
C ALA A 242 15.88 -5.18 46.48
N LEU A 243 16.53 -5.39 45.34
CA LEU A 243 17.37 -4.38 44.73
C LEU A 243 16.53 -3.14 44.40
N THR A 244 17.02 -1.99 44.82
CA THR A 244 16.41 -0.69 44.48
C THR A 244 16.55 -0.42 42.98
N PRO A 245 15.66 0.41 42.39
CA PRO A 245 15.77 0.81 40.99
C PRO A 245 17.14 1.40 40.63
N GLU A 246 17.73 2.18 41.53
CA GLU A 246 19.05 2.79 41.37
C GLU A 246 20.16 1.72 41.33
N GLN A 247 20.07 0.70 42.19
CA GLN A 247 21.01 -0.42 42.19
C GLN A 247 20.91 -1.25 40.91
N LEU A 248 19.69 -1.56 40.44
CA LEU A 248 19.49 -2.31 39.20
C LEU A 248 20.06 -1.55 37.98
N ARG A 249 19.82 -0.23 37.89
CA ARG A 249 20.39 0.61 36.84
C ARG A 249 21.92 0.67 36.92
N ALA A 250 22.48 0.82 38.13
CA ALA A 250 23.92 0.84 38.33
C ALA A 250 24.58 -0.50 37.98
N PHE A 251 23.94 -1.62 38.32
CA PHE A 251 24.41 -2.96 37.97
C PHE A 251 24.38 -3.19 36.46
N TRP A 252 23.28 -2.83 35.80
CA TRP A 252 23.17 -2.93 34.35
C TRP A 252 24.20 -2.06 33.63
N ALA A 253 24.33 -0.78 34.02
CA ALA A 253 25.27 0.16 33.43
C ALA A 253 26.75 -0.16 33.69
N SER A 254 27.05 -1.05 34.65
CA SER A 254 28.43 -1.42 34.97
C SER A 254 29.04 -2.44 33.99
N GLU A 255 28.22 -3.13 33.20
CA GLU A 255 28.61 -4.15 32.20
C GLU A 255 29.48 -5.31 32.74
N LYS A 256 29.65 -5.40 34.06
CA LYS A 256 30.35 -6.53 34.70
C LYS A 256 29.45 -7.76 34.66
N LEU A 257 29.97 -8.87 34.14
CA LEU A 257 29.22 -10.13 33.96
C LEU A 257 28.39 -10.54 35.19
N GLU A 258 28.94 -10.50 36.39
CA GLU A 258 28.23 -10.88 37.63
C GLU A 258 27.06 -9.93 37.97
N ASN A 259 27.19 -8.64 37.65
CA ASN A 259 26.11 -7.67 37.81
C ASN A 259 25.03 -7.88 36.76
N LEU A 260 25.42 -8.17 35.51
CA LEU A 260 24.49 -8.50 34.42
C LEU A 260 23.70 -9.77 34.73
N LYS A 261 24.35 -10.84 35.20
CA LYS A 261 23.70 -12.07 35.67
C LYS A 261 22.68 -11.78 36.76
N ARG A 262 23.01 -10.91 37.72
CA ARG A 262 22.11 -10.55 38.83
C ARG A 262 20.87 -9.81 38.33
N VAL A 263 21.03 -8.84 37.43
CA VAL A 263 19.89 -8.12 36.83
C VAL A 263 19.03 -9.07 35.97
N ALA A 264 19.65 -9.95 35.18
CA ALA A 264 18.96 -10.95 34.35
C ALA A 264 18.19 -11.96 35.21
N TYR A 265 18.78 -12.45 36.30
CA TYR A 265 18.13 -13.34 37.27
C TYR A 265 16.88 -12.69 37.85
N THR A 266 17.00 -11.45 38.36
CA THR A 266 15.86 -10.71 38.93
C THR A 266 14.78 -10.43 37.90
N ALA A 267 15.15 -10.13 36.65
CA ALA A 267 14.18 -9.91 35.58
C ALA A 267 13.42 -11.19 35.21
N VAL A 268 14.11 -12.32 35.02
CA VAL A 268 13.50 -13.54 34.45
C VAL A 268 12.95 -14.49 35.53
N LEU A 269 13.71 -14.77 36.59
CA LEU A 269 13.29 -15.74 37.64
C LEU A 269 12.40 -15.10 38.69
N GLU A 270 12.75 -13.90 39.15
CA GLU A 270 11.94 -13.18 40.14
C GLU A 270 10.76 -12.43 39.50
N LYS A 271 10.66 -12.44 38.15
CA LYS A 271 9.63 -11.75 37.36
C LYS A 271 9.51 -10.26 37.71
N ASN A 272 10.65 -9.60 37.95
CA ASN A 272 10.68 -8.19 38.30
C ASN A 272 10.58 -7.32 37.04
N GLU A 273 9.43 -6.69 36.84
CA GLU A 273 9.15 -5.81 35.70
C GLU A 273 10.09 -4.60 35.60
N LEU A 274 10.60 -4.09 36.73
CA LEU A 274 11.52 -2.96 36.72
C LEU A 274 12.90 -3.36 36.18
N ALA A 275 13.41 -4.53 36.59
CA ALA A 275 14.64 -5.08 36.04
C ALA A 275 14.49 -5.41 34.55
N LYS A 276 13.34 -5.98 34.15
CA LYS A 276 12.99 -6.22 32.75
C LYS A 276 13.00 -4.93 31.93
N ASN A 277 12.36 -3.87 32.40
CA ASN A 277 12.32 -2.58 31.71
C ASN A 277 13.71 -1.93 31.59
N ILE A 278 14.58 -2.03 32.60
CA ILE A 278 15.95 -1.52 32.51
C ILE A 278 16.75 -2.22 31.40
N ILE A 279 16.60 -3.54 31.28
CA ILE A 279 17.23 -4.32 30.21
C ILE A 279 16.68 -3.89 28.85
N LEU A 280 15.35 -3.82 28.72
CA LEU A 280 14.69 -3.43 27.48
C LEU A 280 15.09 -2.01 27.05
N GLU A 281 15.06 -1.03 27.95
CA GLU A 281 15.50 0.35 27.69
C GLU A 281 16.95 0.37 27.21
N GLY A 282 17.85 -0.31 27.92
CA GLY A 282 19.27 -0.34 27.53
C GLY A 282 19.51 -0.93 26.14
N VAL A 283 18.80 -2.01 25.79
CA VAL A 283 18.92 -2.67 24.48
C VAL A 283 18.27 -1.84 23.37
N LEU A 284 17.09 -1.27 23.61
CA LEU A 284 16.37 -0.46 22.62
C LEU A 284 17.04 0.89 22.37
N ASP A 285 17.77 1.42 23.34
CA ASP A 285 18.65 2.60 23.18
C ASP A 285 19.92 2.29 22.37
N GLY A 286 20.09 1.05 21.90
CA GLY A 286 21.21 0.64 21.06
C GLY A 286 22.51 0.36 21.83
N ARG A 287 22.47 0.18 23.15
CA ARG A 287 23.66 -0.26 23.90
C ARG A 287 23.90 -1.73 23.63
N GLY A 288 24.95 -2.03 22.86
CA GLY A 288 25.44 -3.40 22.69
C GLY A 288 26.08 -3.87 24.00
N ILE A 289 25.43 -4.79 24.70
CA ILE A 289 25.92 -5.38 25.94
C ILE A 289 26.35 -6.81 25.64
N ASP A 290 27.61 -7.13 25.93
CA ASP A 290 28.15 -8.48 25.79
C ASP A 290 27.28 -9.49 26.56
N HIS A 291 27.13 -10.70 26.02
CA HIS A 291 26.30 -11.78 26.58
C HIS A 291 24.77 -11.59 26.51
N VAL A 292 24.30 -10.46 25.97
CA VAL A 292 22.87 -10.23 25.69
C VAL A 292 22.63 -10.36 24.18
N PHE A 293 21.72 -11.24 23.78
CA PHE A 293 21.30 -11.34 22.38
C PHE A 293 20.29 -10.23 22.07
N ALA A 294 20.81 -8.99 21.98
CA ALA A 294 20.05 -7.77 21.75
C ALA A 294 19.10 -7.90 20.55
N ASP A 295 19.53 -8.58 19.50
CA ASP A 295 18.74 -8.81 18.29
C ASP A 295 17.44 -9.57 18.58
N VAL A 296 17.45 -10.56 19.47
CA VAL A 296 16.23 -11.31 19.84
C VAL A 296 15.21 -10.40 20.53
N ILE A 297 15.67 -9.51 21.41
CA ILE A 297 14.83 -8.50 22.06
C ILE A 297 14.30 -7.52 21.01
N ILE A 298 15.16 -6.98 20.17
CA ILE A 298 14.79 -6.00 19.16
C ILE A 298 13.74 -6.60 18.20
N THR A 299 13.93 -7.84 17.73
CA THR A 299 12.96 -8.54 16.88
C THR A 299 11.61 -8.68 17.57
N GLY A 300 11.60 -9.10 18.85
CA GLY A 300 10.37 -9.25 19.63
C GLY A 300 9.63 -7.94 19.91
N HIS A 301 10.33 -6.80 19.89
CA HIS A 301 9.76 -5.51 20.26
C HIS A 301 9.54 -4.53 19.09
N LYS A 302 9.98 -4.85 17.86
CA LYS A 302 9.71 -4.07 16.63
C LYS A 302 8.26 -4.20 16.13
N LEU A 303 7.79 -3.17 15.39
CA LEU A 303 6.37 -2.81 15.24
C LEU A 303 5.52 -3.54 14.15
N PRO A 304 5.99 -4.59 13.45
CA PRO A 304 5.05 -5.58 12.93
C PRO A 304 4.78 -6.70 13.95
N TRP A 305 5.83 -7.15 14.65
CA TRP A 305 5.82 -8.36 15.46
C TRP A 305 5.13 -8.22 16.80
N ARG A 306 5.21 -7.05 17.42
CA ARG A 306 4.60 -6.81 18.73
C ARG A 306 3.09 -7.11 18.75
N LYS A 307 2.40 -6.98 17.61
CA LYS A 307 0.96 -7.30 17.48
C LYS A 307 0.70 -8.81 17.36
N LEU A 308 1.70 -9.59 16.97
CA LEU A 308 1.63 -11.03 16.72
C LEU A 308 2.16 -11.86 17.90
N LEU A 309 2.79 -11.21 18.88
CA LEU A 309 3.37 -11.84 20.07
C LEU A 309 2.39 -11.79 21.22
N THR A 310 2.13 -12.95 21.83
CA THR A 310 1.48 -13.01 23.15
C THR A 310 2.44 -12.54 24.24
N GLU A 311 1.92 -12.28 25.44
CA GLU A 311 2.77 -11.96 26.60
C GLU A 311 3.74 -13.11 26.94
N ASP A 312 3.28 -14.35 26.77
CA ASP A 312 4.12 -15.54 26.94
C ASP A 312 5.24 -15.58 25.89
N ASP A 313 4.93 -15.30 24.62
CA ASP A 313 5.96 -15.21 23.57
C ASP A 313 7.01 -14.15 23.88
N ALA A 314 6.58 -12.98 24.34
CA ALA A 314 7.48 -11.90 24.73
C ALA A 314 8.40 -12.30 25.89
N ASN A 315 7.85 -13.02 26.88
CA ASN A 315 8.63 -13.54 28.01
C ASN A 315 9.63 -14.64 27.57
N ILE A 316 9.24 -15.49 26.61
CA ILE A 316 10.13 -16.50 26.02
C ILE A 316 11.30 -15.82 25.31
N LEU A 317 11.03 -14.86 24.42
CA LEU A 317 12.08 -14.12 23.71
C LEU A 317 13.02 -13.39 24.66
N PHE A 318 12.45 -12.74 25.67
CA PHE A 318 13.23 -12.07 26.71
C PHE A 318 14.12 -13.06 27.47
N GLY A 319 13.60 -14.22 27.87
CA GLY A 319 14.38 -15.27 28.53
C GLY A 319 15.52 -15.81 27.66
N PHE A 320 15.24 -16.13 26.40
CA PHE A 320 16.26 -16.60 25.45
C PHE A 320 17.32 -15.54 25.15
N SER A 321 16.95 -14.27 25.11
CA SER A 321 17.90 -13.18 24.87
C SER A 321 18.96 -13.04 25.98
N LEU A 322 18.65 -13.53 27.17
CA LEU A 322 19.51 -13.49 28.35
C LEU A 322 20.11 -14.86 28.66
N LEU A 323 19.96 -15.86 27.79
CA LEU A 323 20.30 -17.25 28.09
C LEU A 323 21.73 -17.43 28.61
N SER A 324 22.70 -16.68 28.08
CA SER A 324 24.10 -16.78 28.50
C SER A 324 24.40 -16.15 29.87
N LEU A 325 23.46 -15.35 30.40
CA LEU A 325 23.50 -14.75 31.74
C LEU A 325 22.69 -15.55 32.77
N LEU A 326 21.92 -16.55 32.33
CA LEU A 326 21.06 -17.37 33.19
C LEU A 326 21.77 -18.68 33.57
N PRO A 327 21.48 -19.26 34.75
CA PRO A 327 22.03 -20.57 35.13
C PRO A 327 21.65 -21.69 34.14
N ASP A 328 22.54 -22.65 33.91
CA ASP A 328 22.33 -23.80 32.99
C ASP A 328 21.07 -24.62 33.31
N ASP A 329 20.59 -24.58 34.55
CA ASP A 329 19.41 -25.28 35.05
C ASP A 329 18.07 -24.64 34.65
N PHE A 330 18.06 -23.68 33.73
CA PHE A 330 16.86 -23.03 33.19
C PHE A 330 15.99 -23.98 32.32
N ARG A 331 15.56 -25.10 32.91
CA ARG A 331 14.62 -26.10 32.40
C ARG A 331 13.17 -25.61 32.35
N SER A 332 12.93 -24.34 32.66
CA SER A 332 11.61 -23.70 32.64
C SER A 332 11.33 -22.87 31.38
N LEU A 333 12.30 -22.68 30.48
CA LEU A 333 12.00 -22.15 29.14
C LEU A 333 11.23 -23.23 28.36
N PRO A 334 10.11 -22.90 27.70
CA PRO A 334 9.36 -23.87 26.92
C PRO A 334 10.24 -24.45 25.82
N LYS A 335 9.99 -25.71 25.47
CA LYS A 335 10.72 -26.37 24.38
C LYS A 335 10.50 -25.55 23.11
N ILE A 336 11.56 -25.40 22.32
CA ILE A 336 11.52 -24.68 21.04
C ILE A 336 10.36 -25.18 20.15
N GLN A 337 10.03 -26.47 20.19
CA GLN A 337 8.91 -27.09 19.46
C GLN A 337 7.53 -26.52 19.83
N ASP A 338 7.36 -26.10 21.09
CA ASP A 338 6.10 -25.56 21.62
C ASP A 338 6.01 -24.04 21.45
N ALA A 339 7.09 -23.39 21.01
CA ALA A 339 7.13 -21.95 20.78
C ALA A 339 6.23 -21.56 19.59
N SER A 340 5.65 -20.36 19.64
CA SER A 340 4.93 -19.82 18.49
C SER A 340 5.88 -19.62 17.30
N ILE A 341 5.33 -19.57 16.08
CA ILE A 341 6.15 -19.40 14.88
C ILE A 341 6.92 -18.07 14.90
N THR A 342 6.34 -17.04 15.52
CA THR A 342 6.99 -15.74 15.71
C THR A 342 8.21 -15.85 16.62
N VAL A 343 8.13 -16.65 17.69
CA VAL A 343 9.26 -16.89 18.59
C VAL A 343 10.35 -17.67 17.88
N LEU A 344 10.01 -18.77 17.21
CA LEU A 344 10.95 -19.56 16.41
C LEU A 344 11.72 -18.69 15.42
N PHE A 345 11.01 -17.77 14.78
CA PHE A 345 11.58 -16.83 13.84
C PHE A 345 12.59 -15.88 14.49
N ALA A 346 12.21 -15.21 15.57
CA ALA A 346 13.09 -14.28 16.28
C ALA A 346 14.33 -14.99 16.84
N LEU A 347 14.19 -16.22 17.34
CA LEU A 347 15.32 -17.04 17.79
C LEU A 347 16.25 -17.44 16.64
N ALA A 348 15.70 -17.85 15.49
CA ALA A 348 16.50 -18.16 14.30
C ALA A 348 17.28 -16.94 13.77
N SER A 349 16.72 -15.74 13.97
CA SER A 349 17.30 -14.45 13.55
C SER A 349 18.41 -13.93 14.45
N GLY A 350 18.21 -14.01 15.78
CA GLY A 350 19.00 -13.24 16.74
C GLY A 350 19.95 -14.07 17.60
N LEU A 351 19.85 -15.41 17.56
CA LEU A 351 20.82 -16.28 18.25
C LEU A 351 22.07 -16.48 17.38
N PRO A 352 23.26 -16.61 18.01
CA PRO A 352 24.48 -17.02 17.31
C PRO A 352 24.35 -18.45 16.76
N GLU A 353 25.23 -18.82 15.83
CA GLU A 353 25.31 -20.20 15.34
C GLU A 353 25.51 -21.20 16.48
N GLY A 354 24.74 -22.28 16.46
CA GLY A 354 24.72 -23.31 17.49
C GLY A 354 23.39 -24.06 17.55
N ASN A 355 23.35 -25.09 18.40
CA ASN A 355 22.24 -26.05 18.47
C ASN A 355 20.86 -25.42 18.63
N SER A 356 20.72 -24.35 19.43
CA SER A 356 19.43 -23.68 19.65
C SER A 356 18.94 -22.92 18.41
N ARG A 357 19.85 -22.26 17.68
CA ARG A 357 19.51 -21.59 16.41
C ARG A 357 19.14 -22.61 15.35
N GLU A 358 19.90 -23.68 15.23
CA GLU A 358 19.62 -24.77 14.27
C GLU A 358 18.27 -25.44 14.55
N ALA A 359 17.97 -25.74 15.83
CA ALA A 359 16.68 -26.29 16.22
C ALA A 359 15.52 -25.34 15.87
N ALA A 360 15.69 -24.03 16.08
CA ALA A 360 14.69 -23.04 15.70
C ALA A 360 14.51 -22.95 14.17
N VAL A 361 15.60 -22.98 13.40
CA VAL A 361 15.59 -22.99 11.91
C VAL A 361 14.85 -24.21 11.37
N VAL A 362 15.16 -25.41 11.87
CA VAL A 362 14.52 -26.66 11.44
C VAL A 362 13.02 -26.63 11.72
N GLU A 363 12.64 -26.20 12.92
CA GLU A 363 11.24 -26.14 13.31
C GLU A 363 10.47 -25.05 12.54
N LEU A 364 11.11 -23.91 12.26
CA LEU A 364 10.55 -22.84 11.44
C LEU A 364 10.26 -23.32 10.01
N LEU A 365 11.20 -24.03 9.39
CA LEU A 365 11.01 -24.57 8.05
C LEU A 365 9.88 -25.61 8.02
N ARG A 366 9.79 -26.47 9.04
CA ARG A 366 8.72 -27.45 9.21
C ARG A 366 7.34 -26.80 9.29
N ARG A 367 7.25 -25.62 9.92
CA ARG A 367 5.99 -24.87 10.15
C ARG A 367 5.81 -23.66 9.23
N SER A 368 6.61 -23.55 8.17
CA SER A 368 6.64 -22.38 7.28
C SER A 368 5.28 -21.96 6.70
N SER A 369 4.32 -22.89 6.57
CA SER A 369 2.94 -22.60 6.16
C SER A 369 2.15 -21.73 7.14
N GLU A 370 2.58 -21.64 8.40
CA GLU A 370 1.94 -20.83 9.45
C GLU A 370 2.45 -19.38 9.47
N LEU A 371 3.44 -19.02 8.63
CA LEU A 371 3.94 -17.65 8.56
C LEU A 371 2.86 -16.71 7.98
N PRO A 372 2.72 -15.48 8.53
CA PRO A 372 1.84 -14.49 7.92
C PRO A 372 2.44 -13.95 6.61
N SER A 373 1.58 -13.47 5.73
CA SER A 373 1.99 -12.77 4.51
C SER A 373 2.60 -11.39 4.87
N PRO A 374 3.64 -10.91 4.16
CA PRO A 374 4.28 -11.48 2.96
C PRO A 374 5.37 -12.54 3.23
N PHE A 375 5.65 -12.89 4.49
CA PHE A 375 6.85 -13.65 4.86
C PHE A 375 6.81 -15.10 4.44
N ARG A 376 5.62 -15.70 4.43
CA ARG A 376 5.42 -17.04 3.87
C ARG A 376 5.83 -17.07 2.41
N GLU A 377 5.37 -16.09 1.63
CA GLU A 377 5.70 -15.96 0.21
C GLU A 377 7.20 -15.74 0.02
N SER A 378 7.83 -14.84 0.79
CA SER A 378 9.27 -14.63 0.76
C SER A 378 10.07 -15.91 1.05
N LEU A 379 9.67 -16.69 2.05
CA LEU A 379 10.35 -17.95 2.39
C LEU A 379 10.22 -18.99 1.27
N LEU A 380 9.04 -19.11 0.66
CA LEU A 380 8.83 -20.01 -0.46
C LEU A 380 9.65 -19.60 -1.69
N LEU A 381 9.71 -18.31 -1.99
CA LEU A 381 10.51 -17.77 -3.10
C LEU A 381 12.01 -17.97 -2.85
N LEU A 382 12.51 -17.70 -1.63
CA LEU A 382 13.90 -17.98 -1.28
C LEU A 382 14.22 -19.48 -1.27
N GLY A 383 13.24 -20.34 -0.99
CA GLY A 383 13.35 -21.78 -1.20
C GLY A 383 13.56 -22.16 -2.66
N GLN A 384 13.01 -21.38 -3.59
CA GLN A 384 13.11 -21.59 -5.03
C GLN A 384 14.36 -20.95 -5.65
N SER A 385 15.02 -20.02 -4.95
CA SER A 385 16.26 -19.38 -5.42
C SER A 385 17.52 -20.26 -5.28
N GLY A 386 17.36 -21.52 -4.86
CA GLY A 386 18.49 -22.47 -4.73
C GLY A 386 19.34 -22.24 -3.48
N MET A 387 18.96 -21.33 -2.59
CA MET A 387 19.63 -21.10 -1.32
C MET A 387 19.54 -22.34 -0.42
N ARG A 388 20.60 -22.59 0.37
CA ARG A 388 20.57 -23.63 1.41
C ARG A 388 19.58 -23.24 2.52
N ALA A 389 18.97 -24.23 3.17
CA ALA A 389 17.99 -24.05 4.25
C ALA A 389 18.42 -23.03 5.33
N SER A 390 19.67 -23.10 5.79
CA SER A 390 20.22 -22.15 6.76
C SER A 390 20.34 -20.72 6.19
N GLY A 391 20.73 -20.60 4.93
CA GLY A 391 20.80 -19.32 4.20
C GLY A 391 19.42 -18.72 3.94
N ILE A 392 18.41 -19.54 3.64
CA ILE A 392 17.01 -19.10 3.48
C ILE A 392 16.52 -18.48 4.78
N VAL A 393 16.65 -19.19 5.90
CA VAL A 393 16.18 -18.66 7.18
C VAL A 393 16.94 -17.40 7.56
N HIS A 394 18.26 -17.38 7.38
CA HIS A 394 19.04 -16.16 7.60
C HIS A 394 18.58 -14.99 6.70
N ALA A 395 18.21 -15.26 5.45
CA ALA A 395 17.70 -14.24 4.54
C ALA A 395 16.34 -13.71 4.93
N VAL A 396 15.38 -14.60 5.21
CA VAL A 396 14.05 -14.22 5.71
C VAL A 396 14.20 -13.39 6.99
N CYS A 397 15.14 -13.74 7.88
CA CYS A 397 15.42 -13.01 9.11
C CYS A 397 15.93 -11.59 8.86
N ASN A 398 16.88 -11.42 7.94
CA ASN A 398 17.39 -10.10 7.58
C ASN A 398 16.32 -9.22 6.93
N ILE A 399 15.51 -9.78 6.01
CA ILE A 399 14.37 -9.08 5.38
C ILE A 399 13.41 -8.57 6.44
N LEU A 400 13.06 -9.42 7.40
CA LEU A 400 12.13 -9.09 8.48
C LEU A 400 12.65 -8.05 9.46
N MET A 401 13.96 -8.01 9.65
CA MET A 401 14.60 -7.04 10.52
C MET A 401 14.87 -5.71 9.86
N GLY A 402 14.63 -5.59 8.55
CA GLY A 402 15.02 -4.43 7.77
C GLY A 402 16.54 -4.32 7.61
N ARG A 403 17.25 -5.44 7.68
CA ARG A 403 18.71 -5.50 7.73
C ARG A 403 19.28 -5.91 6.40
N PHE A 404 19.56 -4.92 5.57
CA PHE A 404 20.12 -5.13 4.23
C PHE A 404 21.61 -4.78 4.21
N SER A 405 22.43 -5.50 5.00
CA SER A 405 23.88 -5.30 5.00
C SER A 405 24.48 -5.71 3.65
N GLU A 406 25.63 -5.14 3.31
CA GLU A 406 26.33 -5.47 2.06
C GLU A 406 26.64 -6.98 1.97
N GLU A 407 27.11 -7.58 3.06
CA GLU A 407 27.38 -9.02 3.15
C GLU A 407 26.13 -9.85 2.88
N PHE A 408 25.00 -9.47 3.48
CA PHE A 408 23.72 -10.15 3.27
C PHE A 408 23.30 -10.05 1.80
N LEU A 409 23.35 -8.86 1.21
CA LEU A 409 22.96 -8.65 -0.18
C LEU A 409 23.90 -9.37 -1.17
N ARG A 410 25.20 -9.45 -0.88
CA ARG A 410 26.16 -10.25 -1.67
C ARG A 410 25.84 -11.73 -1.65
N MET A 411 25.48 -12.27 -0.49
CA MET A 411 25.02 -13.66 -0.39
C MET A 411 23.71 -13.86 -1.18
N LEU A 412 22.74 -12.97 -0.98
CA LEU A 412 21.40 -13.06 -1.58
C LEU A 412 21.44 -13.00 -3.11
N PHE A 413 22.29 -12.13 -3.66
CA PHE A 413 22.43 -11.92 -5.10
C PHE A 413 23.71 -12.55 -5.67
N SER A 414 24.22 -13.62 -5.05
CA SER A 414 25.47 -14.29 -5.47
C SER A 414 25.47 -14.75 -6.93
N ASP A 415 24.33 -15.20 -7.46
CA ASP A 415 24.16 -15.57 -8.87
C ASP A 415 23.84 -14.37 -9.80
N GLY A 416 23.62 -13.20 -9.22
CA GLY A 416 23.33 -11.93 -9.88
C GLY A 416 21.89 -11.73 -10.35
N LEU A 417 21.50 -10.47 -10.56
CA LEU A 417 20.12 -10.09 -10.92
C LEU A 417 19.60 -10.62 -12.25
N THR A 418 20.46 -11.05 -13.17
CA THR A 418 20.02 -11.60 -14.46
C THR A 418 19.70 -13.10 -14.38
N SER A 419 20.11 -13.78 -13.31
CA SER A 419 19.74 -15.18 -13.09
C SER A 419 18.28 -15.28 -12.64
N LYS A 420 17.71 -16.48 -12.77
CA LYS A 420 16.36 -16.73 -12.27
C LYS A 420 16.35 -16.63 -10.73
N GLU A 421 17.41 -17.11 -10.11
CA GLU A 421 17.64 -17.18 -8.68
C GLU A 421 17.72 -15.77 -8.07
N GLY A 422 18.50 -14.87 -8.68
CA GLY A 422 18.64 -13.48 -8.24
C GLY A 422 17.35 -12.67 -8.39
N ARG A 423 16.58 -12.87 -9.48
CA ARG A 423 15.26 -12.25 -9.63
C ARG A 423 14.26 -12.78 -8.60
N THR A 424 14.29 -14.08 -8.34
CA THR A 424 13.44 -14.69 -7.31
C THR A 424 13.77 -14.17 -5.92
N ALA A 425 15.06 -13.97 -5.62
CA ALA A 425 15.50 -13.34 -4.38
C ALA A 425 15.04 -11.88 -4.28
N LEU A 426 15.11 -11.11 -5.37
CA LEU A 426 14.60 -9.74 -5.40
C LEU A 426 13.08 -9.71 -5.15
N LEU A 427 12.32 -10.60 -5.82
CA LEU A 427 10.88 -10.74 -5.63
C LEU A 427 10.50 -11.07 -4.19
N ALA A 428 11.35 -11.82 -3.48
CA ALA A 428 11.14 -12.16 -2.08
C ALA A 428 11.30 -10.96 -1.13
N ILE A 429 12.17 -9.99 -1.45
CA ILE A 429 12.48 -8.87 -0.53
C ILE A 429 11.65 -7.63 -0.81
N VAL A 430 11.42 -7.28 -2.08
CA VAL A 430 10.79 -6.02 -2.50
C VAL A 430 9.45 -5.72 -1.81
N PRO A 431 8.53 -6.69 -1.60
CA PRO A 431 7.26 -6.42 -0.93
C PRO A 431 7.40 -5.93 0.53
N SER A 432 8.55 -6.16 1.16
CA SER A 432 8.80 -5.82 2.56
C SER A 432 9.67 -4.58 2.74
N LEU A 433 10.17 -3.97 1.66
CA LEU A 433 11.07 -2.82 1.73
C LEU A 433 10.30 -1.52 2.00
N SER A 434 10.78 -0.74 2.97
CA SER A 434 10.54 0.71 3.02
C SER A 434 11.37 1.44 1.95
N GLU A 435 11.07 2.72 1.67
CA GLU A 435 11.82 3.50 0.68
C GLU A 435 13.31 3.64 1.06
N GLU A 436 13.63 3.87 2.34
CA GLU A 436 15.01 3.97 2.83
C GLU A 436 15.79 2.67 2.62
N GLU A 437 15.15 1.53 2.92
CA GLU A 437 15.76 0.21 2.68
C GLU A 437 15.91 -0.07 1.19
N ALA A 438 14.92 0.32 0.37
CA ALA A 438 14.98 0.20 -1.08
C ALA A 438 16.10 1.05 -1.69
N GLU A 439 16.36 2.25 -1.17
CA GLU A 439 17.50 3.08 -1.58
C GLU A 439 18.83 2.36 -1.30
N GLY A 440 18.99 1.80 -0.10
CA GLY A 440 20.18 1.03 0.26
C GLY A 440 20.39 -0.20 -0.64
N VAL A 441 19.34 -0.98 -0.87
CA VAL A 441 19.37 -2.15 -1.76
C VAL A 441 19.68 -1.75 -3.20
N TYR A 442 19.02 -0.71 -3.73
CA TYR A 442 19.23 -0.25 -5.10
C TYR A 442 20.65 0.30 -5.29
N ALA A 443 21.15 1.11 -4.35
CA ALA A 443 22.52 1.65 -4.39
C ALA A 443 23.57 0.52 -4.37
N PHE A 444 23.34 -0.51 -3.54
CA PHE A 444 24.20 -1.70 -3.54
C PHE A 444 24.23 -2.37 -4.92
N LEU A 445 23.06 -2.69 -5.49
CA LEU A 445 22.94 -3.33 -6.80
C LEU A 445 23.56 -2.49 -7.93
N GLU A 446 23.43 -1.17 -7.82
CA GLU A 446 23.94 -0.20 -8.78
C GLU A 446 25.47 -0.03 -8.70
N SER A 447 26.03 -0.14 -7.49
CA SER A 447 27.47 0.00 -7.21
C SER A 447 28.28 -1.25 -7.57
N ASP A 448 27.67 -2.43 -7.60
CA ASP A 448 28.39 -3.66 -7.88
C ASP A 448 28.78 -3.75 -9.38
N PRO A 449 30.08 -3.88 -9.71
CA PRO A 449 30.54 -3.96 -11.11
C PRO A 449 29.92 -5.12 -11.89
N HIS A 450 29.58 -6.22 -11.22
CA HIS A 450 28.98 -7.40 -11.85
C HIS A 450 27.52 -7.18 -12.25
N TRP A 451 26.83 -6.20 -11.67
CA TRP A 451 25.40 -6.00 -11.87
C TRP A 451 25.04 -4.62 -12.42
N GLY A 452 25.68 -3.54 -11.96
CA GLY A 452 25.40 -2.17 -12.39
C GLY A 452 25.71 -1.89 -13.87
N SER A 453 26.46 -2.77 -14.53
CA SER A 453 26.75 -2.74 -15.97
C SER A 453 25.78 -3.57 -16.83
N LYS A 454 24.95 -4.43 -16.22
CA LYS A 454 24.03 -5.31 -16.94
C LYS A 454 22.78 -4.55 -17.41
N ASP A 455 22.22 -5.01 -18.53
CA ASP A 455 21.17 -4.32 -19.29
C ASP A 455 19.98 -3.78 -18.46
N PRO A 456 19.39 -4.52 -17.50
CA PRO A 456 18.19 -4.04 -16.79
C PRO A 456 18.45 -2.81 -15.91
N LEU A 457 19.58 -2.79 -15.17
CA LEU A 457 19.95 -1.67 -14.32
C LEU A 457 20.48 -0.48 -15.12
N ALA A 458 21.33 -0.77 -16.11
CA ALA A 458 21.89 0.27 -16.99
C ALA A 458 20.79 0.99 -17.79
N TRP A 459 19.67 0.32 -18.10
CA TRP A 459 18.57 0.89 -18.88
C TRP A 459 17.99 2.16 -18.26
N PHE A 460 17.89 2.25 -16.92
CA PHE A 460 17.39 3.46 -16.23
C PHE A 460 18.29 4.69 -16.43
N ARG A 461 19.55 4.50 -16.84
CA ARG A 461 20.53 5.58 -17.04
C ARG A 461 20.68 5.99 -18.51
N ARG A 462 20.12 5.22 -19.45
CA ARG A 462 20.36 5.40 -20.90
C ARG A 462 19.65 6.60 -21.50
N SER A 463 18.48 6.99 -21.01
CA SER A 463 17.74 8.14 -21.52
C SER A 463 17.75 9.29 -20.52
N SER A 464 18.00 10.49 -21.02
CA SER A 464 17.81 11.74 -20.29
C SER A 464 16.40 12.31 -20.42
N LEU A 465 15.56 11.75 -21.31
CA LEU A 465 14.21 12.26 -21.55
C LEU A 465 13.27 12.00 -20.37
N VAL A 466 13.40 10.82 -19.77
CA VAL A 466 12.61 10.44 -18.60
C VAL A 466 13.49 10.54 -17.37
N ASN A 467 13.03 11.29 -16.38
CA ASN A 467 13.78 11.50 -15.15
C ASN A 467 13.69 10.28 -14.22
N TRP A 468 14.31 9.17 -14.62
CA TRP A 468 14.47 8.00 -13.76
C TRP A 468 15.35 8.29 -12.56
N LYS A 469 16.16 9.36 -12.56
CA LYS A 469 16.94 9.75 -11.37
C LYS A 469 16.04 10.15 -10.21
N THR A 470 14.90 10.80 -10.48
CA THR A 470 13.92 11.19 -9.45
C THR A 470 12.89 10.10 -9.13
N ALA A 471 12.87 9.00 -9.88
CA ALA A 471 12.03 7.86 -9.53
C ALA A 471 12.55 7.18 -8.25
N SER A 472 11.64 6.87 -7.33
CA SER A 472 11.90 6.13 -6.09
C SER A 472 12.68 4.84 -6.36
N ALA A 473 13.58 4.48 -5.45
CA ALA A 473 14.33 3.24 -5.55
C ALA A 473 13.40 2.04 -5.51
N LEU A 474 12.33 2.10 -4.71
CA LEU A 474 11.34 1.02 -4.63
C LEU A 474 10.67 0.73 -5.98
N LEU A 475 10.24 1.77 -6.72
CA LEU A 475 9.68 1.60 -8.07
C LEU A 475 10.67 0.93 -9.03
N LYS A 476 11.95 1.33 -9.01
CA LYS A 476 12.97 0.71 -9.87
C LYS A 476 13.16 -0.76 -9.52
N LEU A 477 13.20 -1.09 -8.23
CA LEU A 477 13.30 -2.48 -7.78
C LEU A 477 12.05 -3.29 -8.19
N GLN A 478 10.84 -2.72 -8.10
CA GLN A 478 9.61 -3.36 -8.59
C GLN A 478 9.63 -3.61 -10.11
N ILE A 479 10.23 -2.72 -10.90
CA ILE A 479 10.41 -2.96 -12.34
C ILE A 479 11.41 -4.10 -12.57
N LEU A 480 12.47 -4.18 -11.76
CA LEU A 480 13.48 -5.23 -11.84
C LEU A 480 12.98 -6.61 -11.39
N THR A 481 11.90 -6.70 -10.60
CA THR A 481 11.29 -8.01 -10.28
C THR A 481 10.56 -8.63 -11.45
N GLU A 482 10.16 -7.82 -12.44
CA GLU A 482 9.34 -8.22 -13.60
C GLU A 482 7.97 -8.83 -13.20
N ASP A 483 7.52 -8.59 -11.96
CA ASP A 483 6.25 -9.13 -11.44
C ASP A 483 5.09 -8.15 -11.64
N ALA A 484 4.05 -8.62 -12.33
CA ALA A 484 2.85 -7.84 -12.66
C ALA A 484 2.11 -7.32 -11.42
N THR A 485 2.10 -8.11 -10.34
CA THR A 485 1.36 -7.78 -9.13
C THR A 485 2.04 -6.62 -8.42
N LEU A 486 3.36 -6.68 -8.26
CA LEU A 486 4.11 -5.60 -7.60
C LEU A 486 4.15 -4.33 -8.43
N LEU A 487 4.32 -4.45 -9.75
CA LEU A 487 4.31 -3.31 -10.67
C LEU A 487 2.98 -2.55 -10.66
N SER A 488 1.85 -3.24 -10.52
CA SER A 488 0.52 -2.61 -10.53
C SER A 488 0.10 -2.00 -9.18
N GLN A 489 0.76 -2.35 -8.07
CA GLN A 489 0.23 -2.10 -6.74
C GLN A 489 0.43 -0.66 -6.18
N GLN A 490 1.54 0.05 -6.43
CA GLN A 490 1.83 1.23 -5.58
C GLN A 490 2.59 2.46 -6.15
N ALA A 491 2.89 2.57 -7.44
CA ALA A 491 3.49 3.80 -7.95
C ALA A 491 2.60 4.46 -9.01
N THR A 492 2.23 5.73 -8.78
CA THR A 492 1.78 6.60 -9.88
C THR A 492 2.99 6.88 -10.75
N ARG A 493 3.21 6.04 -11.76
CA ARG A 493 4.17 6.33 -12.82
C ARG A 493 3.62 7.51 -13.63
N THR A 494 4.51 8.40 -14.02
CA THR A 494 4.17 9.44 -15.00
C THR A 494 3.96 8.81 -16.38
N LEU A 495 3.18 9.46 -17.24
CA LEU A 495 2.96 8.98 -18.62
C LEU A 495 4.29 8.74 -19.35
N ASP A 496 5.25 9.63 -19.17
CA ASP A 496 6.57 9.51 -19.79
C ASP A 496 7.30 8.24 -19.31
N GLN A 497 7.23 7.92 -18.02
CA GLN A 497 7.80 6.68 -17.47
C GLN A 497 7.08 5.43 -18.00
N GLU A 498 5.77 5.46 -18.13
CA GLU A 498 5.01 4.34 -18.72
C GLU A 498 5.34 4.15 -20.19
N ALA A 499 5.31 5.23 -20.98
CA ALA A 499 5.66 5.18 -22.39
C ALA A 499 7.09 4.66 -22.60
N ASP A 500 8.00 5.06 -21.72
CA ASP A 500 9.38 4.64 -21.78
C ASP A 500 9.59 3.16 -21.48
N LEU A 501 8.86 2.62 -20.50
CA LEU A 501 8.88 1.20 -20.17
C LEU A 501 8.37 0.29 -21.30
N LEU A 502 7.68 0.82 -22.32
CA LEU A 502 7.39 0.06 -23.54
C LEU A 502 8.67 -0.33 -24.30
N THR A 503 9.81 0.30 -24.02
CA THR A 503 11.13 -0.04 -24.56
C THR A 503 12.02 -0.78 -23.56
N TYR A 504 11.48 -1.18 -22.42
CA TYR A 504 12.22 -1.92 -21.41
C TYR A 504 12.61 -3.32 -21.94
N PRO A 505 13.79 -3.88 -21.57
CA PRO A 505 14.27 -5.14 -22.14
C PRO A 505 13.36 -6.35 -21.87
N SER A 506 12.71 -6.41 -20.71
CA SER A 506 11.79 -7.52 -20.37
C SER A 506 10.44 -7.38 -21.08
N SER A 507 10.02 -8.41 -21.80
CA SER A 507 8.69 -8.48 -22.43
C SER A 507 7.56 -8.50 -21.42
N ASP A 508 7.78 -9.05 -20.23
CA ASP A 508 6.76 -9.14 -19.19
C ASP A 508 6.40 -7.74 -18.68
N VAL A 509 7.42 -6.93 -18.39
CA VAL A 509 7.25 -5.50 -18.07
C VAL A 509 6.54 -4.76 -19.20
N ARG A 510 6.96 -4.96 -20.45
CA ARG A 510 6.32 -4.32 -21.62
C ARG A 510 4.82 -4.65 -21.71
N ASN A 511 4.44 -5.91 -21.52
CA ASN A 511 3.05 -6.36 -21.60
C ASN A 511 2.17 -5.81 -20.47
N ILE A 512 2.71 -5.73 -19.25
CA ILE A 512 2.04 -5.10 -18.09
C ILE A 512 1.74 -3.64 -18.41
N ILE A 513 2.75 -2.91 -18.91
CA ILE A 513 2.63 -1.49 -19.21
C ILE A 513 1.67 -1.21 -20.39
N VAL A 514 1.63 -2.08 -21.40
CA VAL A 514 0.61 -2.00 -22.46
C VAL A 514 -0.80 -2.07 -21.85
N SER A 515 -1.02 -3.00 -20.91
CA SER A 515 -2.31 -3.15 -20.25
C SER A 515 -2.63 -1.95 -19.36
N ASP A 516 -1.64 -1.42 -18.63
CA ASP A 516 -1.81 -0.23 -17.79
C ASP A 516 -2.17 1.01 -18.64
N LEU A 517 -1.44 1.29 -19.73
CA LEU A 517 -1.73 2.41 -20.63
C LEU A 517 -3.11 2.29 -21.30
N GLN A 518 -3.49 1.09 -21.74
CA GLN A 518 -4.85 0.85 -22.28
C GLN A 518 -5.92 1.17 -21.24
N ASN A 519 -5.72 0.75 -19.99
CA ASN A 519 -6.69 0.90 -18.91
C ASN A 519 -6.66 2.28 -18.24
N SER A 520 -5.60 3.08 -18.39
CA SER A 520 -5.43 4.35 -17.70
C SER A 520 -5.56 5.57 -18.63
N VAL A 521 -4.88 5.55 -19.78
CA VAL A 521 -4.77 6.68 -20.72
C VAL A 521 -5.74 6.51 -21.88
N PHE A 522 -5.82 5.31 -22.43
CA PHE A 522 -6.53 5.03 -23.69
C PHE A 522 -7.88 4.33 -23.49
N ARG A 523 -8.55 4.54 -22.34
CA ARG A 523 -9.78 3.81 -21.93
C ARG A 523 -10.87 3.74 -22.99
N ASP A 524 -11.10 4.86 -23.68
CA ASP A 524 -12.18 5.02 -24.65
C ASP A 524 -11.70 4.86 -26.11
N SER A 525 -10.44 4.46 -26.28
CA SER A 525 -9.78 4.42 -27.58
C SER A 525 -9.12 3.08 -27.80
N SER A 526 -9.47 2.42 -28.90
CA SER A 526 -8.81 1.21 -29.34
C SER A 526 -7.41 1.58 -29.86
N TYR A 527 -6.40 1.70 -28.99
CA TYR A 527 -4.96 1.83 -29.34
C TYR A 527 -4.15 0.59 -28.94
N GLY A 528 -4.81 -0.48 -28.51
CA GLY A 528 -4.13 -1.63 -27.94
C GLY A 528 -3.26 -2.42 -28.92
N SER A 529 -3.64 -2.48 -30.20
CA SER A 529 -2.82 -3.09 -31.24
C SER A 529 -1.63 -2.18 -31.59
N LEU A 530 -1.82 -0.86 -31.58
CA LEU A 530 -0.71 0.07 -31.79
C LEU A 530 0.32 -0.04 -30.67
N LEU A 531 -0.12 -0.07 -29.41
CA LEU A 531 0.77 -0.21 -28.25
C LEU A 531 1.54 -1.54 -28.27
N SER A 532 0.93 -2.64 -28.72
CA SER A 532 1.64 -3.92 -28.84
C SER A 532 2.69 -3.93 -29.95
N VAL A 533 2.50 -3.12 -31.00
CA VAL A 533 3.56 -2.89 -32.01
C VAL A 533 4.73 -2.15 -31.39
N LEU A 534 4.50 -1.20 -30.49
CA LEU A 534 5.57 -0.46 -29.80
C LEU A 534 6.42 -1.33 -28.86
N THR A 535 5.93 -2.51 -28.44
CA THR A 535 6.70 -3.44 -27.60
C THR A 535 7.48 -4.49 -28.39
N SER A 536 7.30 -4.55 -29.72
CA SER A 536 8.07 -5.43 -30.60
C SER A 536 9.48 -4.86 -30.87
N GLU A 537 10.39 -5.66 -31.42
CA GLU A 537 11.75 -5.23 -31.83
C GLU A 537 11.71 -4.25 -33.02
N GLN A 538 11.07 -3.11 -32.81
CA GLN A 538 10.93 -2.02 -33.76
C GLN A 538 12.24 -1.26 -33.85
N SER A 539 12.49 -0.69 -35.02
CA SER A 539 13.56 0.30 -35.23
C SER A 539 13.27 1.69 -34.64
N LEU A 540 12.23 1.82 -33.79
CA LEU A 540 11.92 3.09 -33.15
C LEU A 540 12.89 3.33 -31.99
N SER A 541 13.45 4.54 -31.95
CA SER A 541 14.19 4.99 -30.78
C SER A 541 13.28 5.16 -29.57
N ARG A 542 13.88 5.13 -28.37
CA ARG A 542 13.19 5.35 -27.09
C ARG A 542 12.47 6.70 -27.07
N GLU A 543 13.13 7.73 -27.59
CA GLU A 543 12.62 9.09 -27.81
C GLU A 543 11.34 9.06 -28.67
N GLN A 544 11.36 8.31 -29.77
CA GLN A 544 10.22 8.18 -30.68
C GLN A 544 9.05 7.44 -30.04
N VAL A 545 9.29 6.43 -29.21
CA VAL A 545 8.22 5.73 -28.50
C VAL A 545 7.54 6.65 -27.49
N ILE A 546 8.32 7.34 -26.65
CA ILE A 546 7.79 8.28 -25.64
C ILE A 546 6.96 9.39 -26.30
N THR A 547 7.53 10.04 -27.33
CA THR A 547 6.85 11.15 -28.02
C THR A 547 5.62 10.69 -28.79
N LEU A 548 5.59 9.46 -29.32
CA LEU A 548 4.39 8.90 -29.96
C LEU A 548 3.27 8.69 -28.95
N VAL A 549 3.56 8.04 -27.82
CA VAL A 549 2.54 7.80 -26.77
C VAL A 549 2.00 9.13 -26.25
N ALA A 550 2.87 10.11 -26.01
CA ALA A 550 2.46 11.47 -25.64
C ALA A 550 1.55 12.09 -26.71
N ALA A 551 1.95 12.05 -28.00
CA ALA A 551 1.16 12.59 -29.10
C ALA A 551 -0.22 11.93 -29.22
N LEU A 552 -0.29 10.60 -29.06
CA LEU A 552 -1.54 9.83 -29.09
C LEU A 552 -2.44 10.14 -27.90
N SER A 553 -1.87 10.44 -26.73
CA SER A 553 -2.63 10.79 -25.52
C SER A 553 -3.27 12.19 -25.58
N THR A 554 -2.72 13.10 -26.41
CA THR A 554 -3.28 14.44 -26.58
C THR A 554 -4.63 14.42 -27.30
N GLN A 555 -5.61 15.13 -26.76
CA GLN A 555 -6.94 15.31 -27.37
C GLN A 555 -7.10 16.71 -27.98
N GLY A 556 -8.07 16.88 -28.88
CA GLY A 556 -8.44 18.18 -29.47
C GLY A 556 -7.54 18.66 -30.62
N GLU A 557 -7.63 19.95 -30.96
CA GLU A 557 -6.99 20.54 -32.15
C GLU A 557 -5.45 20.40 -32.15
N SER A 558 -4.82 20.34 -30.97
CA SER A 558 -3.37 20.17 -30.84
C SER A 558 -2.88 18.77 -31.23
N HIS A 559 -3.75 17.76 -31.24
CA HIS A 559 -3.39 16.37 -31.54
C HIS A 559 -2.67 16.25 -32.89
N TYR A 560 -3.22 16.85 -33.95
CA TYR A 560 -2.62 16.82 -35.28
C TYR A 560 -1.20 17.40 -35.30
N GLY A 561 -0.97 18.50 -34.56
CA GLY A 561 0.34 19.15 -34.46
C GLY A 561 1.40 18.24 -33.85
N PHE A 562 1.08 17.55 -32.75
CA PHE A 562 1.99 16.61 -32.11
C PHE A 562 2.29 15.39 -32.99
N ILE A 563 1.29 14.85 -33.69
CA ILE A 563 1.48 13.74 -34.63
C ILE A 563 2.41 14.16 -35.78
N GLN A 564 2.23 15.35 -36.35
CA GLN A 564 3.12 15.87 -37.40
C GLN A 564 4.56 16.05 -36.90
N GLN A 565 4.74 16.55 -35.67
CA GLN A 565 6.05 16.68 -35.05
C GLN A 565 6.72 15.31 -34.84
N TRP A 566 5.96 14.28 -34.47
CA TRP A 566 6.48 12.92 -34.37
C TRP A 566 7.03 12.41 -35.69
N PHE A 567 6.30 12.58 -36.80
CA PHE A 567 6.80 12.20 -38.13
C PHE A 567 8.02 13.02 -38.55
N ALA A 568 8.18 14.26 -38.06
CA ALA A 568 9.38 15.07 -38.31
C ALA A 568 10.65 14.48 -37.67
N THR A 569 10.53 13.60 -36.67
CA THR A 569 11.67 12.84 -36.11
C THR A 569 12.21 11.77 -37.07
N SER A 570 11.61 11.63 -38.26
CA SER A 570 12.02 10.68 -39.31
C SER A 570 12.07 9.21 -38.83
N PRO A 571 10.96 8.67 -38.30
CA PRO A 571 10.88 7.27 -37.91
C PRO A 571 11.10 6.34 -39.12
N SER A 572 11.63 5.15 -38.87
CA SER A 572 11.83 4.13 -39.92
C SER A 572 10.53 3.88 -40.68
N PRO A 573 10.53 3.95 -42.03
CA PRO A 573 9.35 3.69 -42.84
C PRO A 573 8.71 2.32 -42.56
N THR A 574 9.51 1.29 -42.25
CA THR A 574 8.99 -0.03 -41.88
C THR A 574 8.21 0.00 -40.57
N SER A 575 8.71 0.70 -39.56
CA SER A 575 8.00 0.89 -38.29
C SER A 575 6.69 1.65 -38.49
N VAL A 576 6.70 2.69 -39.34
CA VAL A 576 5.48 3.46 -39.68
C VAL A 576 4.43 2.57 -40.38
N LEU A 577 4.85 1.70 -41.30
CA LEU A 577 3.96 0.74 -41.94
C LEU A 577 3.30 -0.17 -40.89
N HIS A 578 4.07 -0.74 -39.96
CA HIS A 578 3.53 -1.63 -38.94
C HIS A 578 2.56 -0.93 -37.98
N LEU A 579 2.84 0.32 -37.62
CA LEU A 579 1.92 1.14 -36.83
C LEU A 579 0.62 1.44 -37.58
N LEU A 580 0.70 1.77 -38.88
CA LEU A 580 -0.48 1.98 -39.73
C LEU A 580 -1.33 0.69 -39.81
N LEU A 581 -0.70 -0.46 -40.01
CA LEU A 581 -1.40 -1.75 -40.07
C LEU A 581 -2.05 -2.15 -38.75
N ALA A 582 -1.42 -1.86 -37.61
CA ALA A 582 -2.01 -2.10 -36.30
C ALA A 582 -3.25 -1.23 -36.06
N ARG A 583 -3.18 0.04 -36.46
CA ARG A 583 -4.31 0.97 -36.38
C ARG A 583 -5.51 0.48 -37.19
N ALA A 584 -5.29 -0.12 -38.36
CA ALA A 584 -6.36 -0.69 -39.20
C ALA A 584 -7.22 -1.76 -38.47
N GLN A 585 -6.58 -2.58 -37.62
CA GLN A 585 -7.25 -3.68 -36.92
C GLN A 585 -8.20 -3.19 -35.83
N GLU A 586 -7.93 -2.01 -35.27
CA GLU A 586 -8.70 -1.40 -34.20
C GLU A 586 -10.06 -0.91 -34.71
N PHE A 587 -10.09 -0.31 -35.91
CA PHE A 587 -11.32 0.10 -36.59
C PHE A 587 -12.20 -1.07 -37.03
N SER A 588 -11.64 -2.27 -37.16
CA SER A 588 -12.40 -3.46 -37.56
C SER A 588 -13.24 -4.04 -36.41
N ARG A 589 -12.93 -3.70 -35.15
CA ARG A 589 -13.58 -4.25 -33.94
C ARG A 589 -14.80 -3.45 -33.47
N ASP A 590 -14.81 -2.13 -33.66
CA ASP A 590 -15.94 -1.25 -33.30
C ASP A 590 -16.67 -0.71 -34.53
N GLN A 591 -17.41 -1.58 -35.22
CA GLN A 591 -18.12 -1.21 -36.46
C GLN A 591 -19.28 -0.21 -36.26
N ARG A 592 -19.68 0.10 -35.02
CA ARG A 592 -20.85 0.95 -34.72
C ARG A 592 -20.54 2.45 -34.68
N ASP A 593 -19.35 2.86 -34.22
CA ASP A 593 -19.00 4.29 -34.09
C ASP A 593 -18.20 4.84 -35.30
N VAL A 594 -17.63 3.95 -36.12
CA VAL A 594 -16.83 4.34 -37.30
C VAL A 594 -17.65 5.02 -38.39
N ARG A 595 -18.98 4.85 -38.43
CA ARG A 595 -19.81 5.43 -39.49
C ARG A 595 -20.28 6.87 -39.23
N GLU A 596 -20.34 7.31 -37.97
CA GLU A 596 -20.81 8.66 -37.63
C GLU A 596 -19.66 9.63 -37.29
N ASN A 597 -18.51 9.13 -36.84
CA ASN A 597 -17.32 9.94 -36.51
C ASN A 597 -16.09 9.58 -37.36
N ALA A 598 -16.27 9.26 -38.65
CA ALA A 598 -15.19 9.08 -39.62
C ALA A 598 -14.48 10.41 -39.96
N GLU A 599 -14.10 11.19 -38.95
CA GLU A 599 -13.03 12.16 -39.13
C GLU A 599 -11.75 11.37 -39.39
N LEU A 600 -11.09 11.65 -40.52
CA LEU A 600 -9.85 11.03 -40.95
C LEU A 600 -8.87 10.99 -39.78
N ASP A 601 -8.53 9.80 -39.29
CA ASP A 601 -7.57 9.62 -38.20
C ASP A 601 -6.25 10.31 -38.57
N SER A 602 -5.93 11.36 -37.82
CA SER A 602 -4.77 12.23 -38.07
C SER A 602 -3.48 11.44 -38.16
N PHE A 603 -3.35 10.37 -37.39
CA PHE A 603 -2.22 9.45 -37.45
C PHE A 603 -2.19 8.69 -38.78
N SER A 604 -3.26 7.97 -39.13
CA SER A 604 -3.36 7.17 -40.37
C SER A 604 -3.10 7.99 -41.63
N LEU A 605 -3.66 9.21 -41.69
CA LEU A 605 -3.44 10.15 -42.78
C LEU A 605 -1.96 10.55 -42.90
N SER A 606 -1.34 10.90 -41.77
CA SER A 606 0.05 11.36 -41.70
C SER A 606 1.03 10.21 -42.01
N ALA A 607 0.78 9.02 -41.48
CA ALA A 607 1.53 7.81 -41.74
C ALA A 607 1.54 7.47 -43.24
N THR A 608 0.37 7.52 -43.88
CA THR A 608 0.25 7.25 -45.32
C THR A 608 1.02 8.27 -46.15
N ARG A 609 0.91 9.57 -45.83
CA ARG A 609 1.69 10.63 -46.51
C ARG A 609 3.19 10.43 -46.33
N TYR A 610 3.62 10.03 -45.13
CA TYR A 610 5.01 9.73 -44.82
C TYR A 610 5.54 8.54 -45.65
N LEU A 611 4.78 7.44 -45.72
CA LEU A 611 5.13 6.26 -46.51
C LEU A 611 5.12 6.53 -48.02
N LYS A 612 4.24 7.40 -48.51
CA LYS A 612 4.25 7.82 -49.91
C LYS A 612 5.52 8.59 -50.27
N LYS A 613 6.00 9.46 -49.35
CA LYS A 613 7.22 10.25 -49.55
C LYS A 613 8.50 9.41 -49.43
N ASN A 614 8.53 8.47 -48.49
CA ASN A 614 9.67 7.61 -48.24
C ASN A 614 9.45 6.25 -48.90
N THR A 615 10.05 5.99 -50.06
CA THR A 615 9.72 4.78 -50.84
C THR A 615 10.46 3.52 -50.42
N GLU A 616 11.42 3.63 -49.50
CA GLU A 616 12.38 2.58 -49.12
C GLU A 616 11.77 1.42 -48.32
N TRP A 617 10.53 1.53 -47.85
CA TRP A 617 9.85 0.42 -47.19
C TRP A 617 9.45 -0.68 -48.19
N LYS A 618 9.47 -1.90 -47.67
CA LYS A 618 8.94 -3.10 -48.33
C LYS A 618 7.76 -3.61 -47.52
N ALA A 619 6.74 -4.09 -48.22
CA ALA A 619 5.61 -4.78 -47.62
C ALA A 619 5.45 -6.12 -48.31
N THR A 620 5.09 -7.13 -47.54
CA THR A 620 4.62 -8.42 -48.03
C THR A 620 3.25 -8.29 -48.67
N THR A 621 2.88 -9.25 -49.51
CA THR A 621 1.53 -9.33 -50.10
C THR A 621 0.42 -9.31 -49.04
N ASP A 622 0.64 -9.95 -47.89
CA ASP A 622 -0.32 -9.94 -46.76
C ASP A 622 -0.45 -8.54 -46.13
N GLU A 623 0.65 -7.83 -45.91
CA GLU A 623 0.64 -6.46 -45.41
C GLU A 623 -0.03 -5.50 -46.41
N LEU A 624 0.21 -5.66 -47.71
CA LEU A 624 -0.48 -4.89 -48.75
C LEU A 624 -1.99 -5.20 -48.80
N ASN A 625 -2.39 -6.47 -48.60
CA ASN A 625 -3.79 -6.84 -48.48
C ASN A 625 -4.43 -6.17 -47.25
N LYS A 626 -3.76 -6.18 -46.09
CA LYS A 626 -4.23 -5.47 -44.89
C LYS A 626 -4.37 -3.98 -45.13
N MET A 627 -3.40 -3.35 -45.80
CA MET A 627 -3.46 -1.93 -46.15
C MET A 627 -4.58 -1.61 -47.16
N ALA A 628 -4.85 -2.51 -48.10
CA ALA A 628 -5.98 -2.45 -49.03
C ALA A 628 -7.36 -2.54 -48.33
N ASN A 629 -7.40 -3.04 -47.09
CA ASN A 629 -8.59 -3.06 -46.22
C ASN A 629 -8.67 -1.85 -45.27
N HIS A 630 -7.68 -0.95 -45.26
CA HIS A 630 -7.61 0.12 -44.27
C HIS A 630 -8.83 1.06 -44.40
N PRO A 631 -9.40 1.57 -43.29
CA PRO A 631 -10.47 2.56 -43.35
C PRO A 631 -10.06 3.89 -44.02
N GLU A 632 -8.76 4.18 -44.08
CA GLU A 632 -8.19 5.41 -44.64
C GLU A 632 -8.06 5.26 -46.16
N PRO A 633 -8.80 6.04 -46.98
CA PRO A 633 -8.76 5.92 -48.43
C PRO A 633 -7.35 6.10 -49.02
N LEU A 634 -6.54 7.01 -48.46
CA LEU A 634 -5.18 7.21 -48.94
C LEU A 634 -4.30 5.98 -48.71
N ALA A 635 -4.50 5.25 -47.61
CA ALA A 635 -3.76 4.03 -47.32
C ALA A 635 -4.12 2.93 -48.34
N ARG A 636 -5.42 2.79 -48.66
CA ARG A 636 -5.88 1.88 -49.71
C ARG A 636 -5.30 2.25 -51.08
N ALA A 637 -5.32 3.54 -51.43
CA ALA A 637 -4.73 4.04 -52.68
C ALA A 637 -3.23 3.70 -52.79
N LEU A 638 -2.48 3.88 -51.70
CA LEU A 638 -1.07 3.52 -51.62
C LEU A 638 -0.88 2.01 -51.82
N ALA A 639 -1.76 1.18 -51.25
CA ALA A 639 -1.71 -0.28 -51.40
C ALA A 639 -1.93 -0.69 -52.85
N TYR A 640 -2.96 -0.16 -53.51
CA TYR A 640 -3.27 -0.44 -54.91
C TYR A 640 -2.14 -0.02 -55.85
N SER A 641 -1.43 1.06 -55.52
CA SER A 641 -0.27 1.51 -56.30
C SER A 641 0.95 0.57 -56.18
N ARG A 642 1.04 -0.20 -55.10
CA ARG A 642 2.17 -1.09 -54.79
C ARG A 642 1.91 -2.56 -55.13
N LEU A 643 0.65 -3.01 -55.12
CA LEU A 643 0.26 -4.35 -55.56
C LEU A 643 0.53 -4.56 -57.04
N ASP A 644 1.25 -5.63 -57.39
CA ASP A 644 1.55 -6.03 -58.75
C ASP A 644 0.37 -6.77 -59.40
N ALA A 645 -0.22 -6.16 -60.44
CA ALA A 645 -1.31 -6.79 -61.19
C ALA A 645 -0.83 -8.01 -62.01
N SER A 646 0.47 -8.15 -62.28
CA SER A 646 1.00 -9.31 -63.00
C SER A 646 1.06 -10.57 -62.11
N GLY A 647 1.28 -10.42 -60.81
CA GLY A 647 1.30 -11.53 -59.85
C GLY A 647 -0.11 -12.07 -59.54
N ALA A 648 -0.31 -13.40 -59.59
CA ALA A 648 -1.63 -14.01 -59.41
C ALA A 648 -2.29 -13.67 -58.06
N ALA A 649 -1.54 -13.72 -56.96
CA ALA A 649 -2.07 -13.44 -55.62
C ALA A 649 -2.45 -11.95 -55.44
N GLU A 650 -1.62 -11.04 -55.95
CA GLU A 650 -1.83 -9.59 -55.84
C GLU A 650 -2.92 -9.10 -56.80
N HIS A 651 -3.02 -9.70 -57.99
CA HIS A 651 -4.13 -9.51 -58.91
C HIS A 651 -5.48 -9.87 -58.29
N GLN A 652 -5.56 -11.00 -57.58
CA GLN A 652 -6.78 -11.41 -56.90
C GLN A 652 -7.20 -10.37 -55.85
N ILE A 653 -6.26 -9.84 -55.07
CA ILE A 653 -6.53 -8.76 -54.10
C ILE A 653 -7.12 -7.54 -54.82
N LEU A 654 -6.54 -7.11 -55.95
CA LEU A 654 -7.05 -5.96 -56.72
C LEU A 654 -8.46 -6.20 -57.27
N GLN A 655 -8.75 -7.41 -57.76
CA GLN A 655 -10.09 -7.79 -58.24
C GLN A 655 -11.13 -7.79 -57.11
N ASP A 656 -10.82 -8.43 -55.98
CA ASP A 656 -11.70 -8.48 -54.83
C ASP A 656 -12.03 -7.06 -54.33
N ARG A 657 -11.03 -6.17 -54.33
CA ARG A 657 -11.20 -4.77 -53.91
C ARG A 657 -12.06 -3.96 -54.87
N LEU A 658 -11.96 -4.19 -56.17
CA LEU A 658 -12.78 -3.48 -57.16
C LEU A 658 -14.28 -3.69 -56.90
N HIS A 659 -14.67 -4.86 -56.39
CA HIS A 659 -16.06 -5.19 -56.09
C HIS A 659 -16.59 -4.55 -54.79
N VAL A 660 -15.71 -4.16 -53.86
CA VAL A 660 -16.09 -3.73 -52.50
C VAL A 660 -15.71 -2.28 -52.21
N GLU A 661 -14.78 -1.69 -52.95
CA GLU A 661 -14.41 -0.28 -52.79
C GLU A 661 -15.63 0.61 -52.98
N SER A 662 -15.73 1.68 -52.20
CA SER A 662 -16.85 2.62 -52.23
C SER A 662 -16.46 3.95 -52.86
N ASP A 663 -15.19 4.33 -52.81
CA ASP A 663 -14.66 5.53 -53.44
C ASP A 663 -14.51 5.35 -54.95
N GLU A 664 -15.25 6.13 -55.74
CA GLU A 664 -15.23 6.05 -57.20
C GLU A 664 -13.86 6.38 -57.82
N THR A 665 -13.07 7.24 -57.19
CA THR A 665 -11.71 7.58 -57.65
C THR A 665 -10.79 6.37 -57.49
N LEU A 666 -10.90 5.66 -56.36
CA LEU A 666 -10.13 4.45 -56.11
C LEU A 666 -10.60 3.27 -56.96
N LYS A 667 -11.90 3.14 -57.22
CA LYS A 667 -12.42 2.16 -58.18
C LYS A 667 -11.82 2.37 -59.57
N GLU A 668 -11.74 3.62 -60.03
CA GLU A 668 -11.16 3.91 -61.34
C GLU A 668 -9.65 3.59 -61.38
N LEU A 669 -8.92 3.89 -60.30
CA LEU A 669 -7.54 3.45 -60.14
C LEU A 669 -7.42 1.92 -60.24
N LEU A 670 -8.26 1.16 -59.55
CA LEU A 670 -8.27 -0.31 -59.61
C LEU A 670 -8.57 -0.83 -61.02
N ARG A 671 -9.59 -0.28 -61.71
CA ARG A 671 -9.90 -0.63 -63.11
C ARG A 671 -8.70 -0.41 -64.03
N SER A 672 -8.03 0.74 -63.90
CA SER A 672 -6.86 1.06 -64.71
C SER A 672 -5.68 0.10 -64.46
N ARG A 673 -5.46 -0.31 -63.21
CA ARG A 673 -4.41 -1.27 -62.85
C ARG A 673 -4.67 -2.66 -63.41
N LEU A 674 -5.92 -3.11 -63.35
CA LEU A 674 -6.34 -4.42 -63.86
C LEU A 674 -6.34 -4.49 -65.40
N SER A 675 -6.78 -3.42 -66.08
CA SER A 675 -6.80 -3.36 -67.55
C SER A 675 -5.40 -3.21 -68.19
N SER A 676 -4.44 -2.66 -67.45
CA SER A 676 -3.03 -2.59 -67.86
C SER A 676 -2.42 -3.97 -68.14
N LYS A 677 -2.91 -5.02 -67.46
CA LYS A 677 -2.53 -6.42 -67.67
C LYS A 677 -3.19 -7.01 -68.91
N GLU A 678 -4.48 -6.78 -69.11
CA GLU A 678 -5.22 -7.26 -70.28
C GLU A 678 -4.59 -6.74 -71.59
N LEU A 679 -4.07 -5.51 -71.58
CA LEU A 679 -3.32 -4.90 -72.68
C LEU A 679 -1.88 -5.44 -72.86
N ALA A 680 -1.25 -5.95 -71.80
CA ALA A 680 0.07 -6.58 -71.87
C ALA A 680 -0.01 -8.04 -72.32
N GLU A 681 -1.08 -8.74 -71.93
CA GLU A 681 -1.38 -10.11 -72.36
C GLU A 681 -2.00 -10.17 -73.77
N SER A 682 -2.69 -9.13 -74.25
CA SER A 682 -3.19 -9.07 -75.64
C SER A 682 -2.12 -8.71 -76.69
N LYS A 683 -0.90 -8.38 -76.25
CA LYS A 683 0.24 -7.99 -77.11
C LYS A 683 1.35 -9.04 -77.20
N ASN A 684 1.26 -10.10 -76.40
CA ASN A 684 2.05 -11.33 -76.52
C ASN A 684 1.19 -12.42 -77.13
#